data_AF-A0A7W2SVK8-F1
#
_entry.id   AF-A0A7W2SVK8-F1
#
_cell.length_a   1.000
_cell.length_b   1.000
_cell.length_c   1.000
_cell.angle_alpha   90.00
_cell.angle_beta   90.00
_cell.angle_gamma   90.00
#
_symmetry.space_group_name_H-M   'P 1'
#
loop_
_entity.id
_entity.type
_entity.pdbx_description
1 polymer ?
#
loop_
_entity_poly.entity_id
_entity_poly.type
_entity_poly.pdbx_seq_one_letter_code
_entity_poly.pdbx_strand_id
1 'polypeptide(L)'
;MSEKKVTIFIDDMPYQLSTEDNLLAGVLSQKLNLPYFCWHPAMGSVGACRQCAVTQFQDQADQQGRIVMACITPVTDGMRISIKNKAASEFREQVIAAMMTNHPHDCPVCAEGGECHLQDMTVMTGHSVREYQGTKRTFTNQYLGDLVGHEMNRCITCYRCTRFYNDYAGGKDFGVYGSKNQVYFGRQSDGALESEFSGNLVEVCPTGVFTNKVFSSHYTRKWDLQSAPSVCSHCSVGCNLSIGERYGSVRRVMNRYNIDINGYFICDRGRYGIGFVNGEQRIRQAKGIAQQSPAALTTLDVAKAFSHFRKKQFIGIGSARTSLEANFYLKNIVGAEQFSPGYNDEEMKVAAQHAQLLTSNKAPSLAEIEDSDFVFIIAEDISQTAPRMALSVRQALRNAAKTKAEKIGIASWQDSAVRTIGGKLLSPLFSLQSTSTKLDDVCQQALLLPVEQISKCLATLEKLLQLGNAQTINNDQALVQAVKHLAEQDKLSVTEQGFIASVYKALRKATKPLFISGTSGVCANVLSNIANLMSAFTAQNKLIAPRLIIVPPCSNSVGLLSILDEKSLSIEQVLAQLNDPDKSYQGLILLEQELANLSAVQITQLRKSAQTLIVLDHSAHRLSSIADIVLPVAAVSEGDGHYVNYQGRAQQFFQVHPPVLPIQESWRWLDNIADIVGTKVTSKASDAGDHESNYYTQVVAKKTRYESLTQLHQFFLDTYAQWPKLITKKGDKTQRDKSQQKAIARMSHRASGRTAQMANITVHEAKTTQKIDDSFTFSMEGKATGQSSDMPFTWAPGWNSNQAIGQFQTEINGQLLKASAAVFIPLSSALANNPCWRLTKSIKNSTFKSEAADSTVAKNKTANHLIYVQQKNVYFSEWQASLTAEFQMLRQSNRIYINAKTAQQAEVTKGQWGKIIFSATNEKMLWVNQTVISQIFIVNDLPDTLVFGNFALCQSLHHQLEMTISLACEQEVTDYLAQFNDALIAAKKSKENILESLKIKDQTIPIRLFSGGLNDG
;
A
#
# COMPACT_ATOMS: atom_id res chain seq x y z
N MET A 1 13.95 -14.29 24.23
CA MET A 1 15.32 -14.40 24.75
C MET A 1 15.68 -13.04 25.33
N SER A 2 16.23 -12.95 26.54
CA SER A 2 16.69 -11.65 27.06
C SER A 2 17.87 -11.18 26.22
N GLU A 3 17.82 -9.95 25.70
CA GLU A 3 18.94 -9.34 24.97
C GLU A 3 20.24 -9.50 25.78
N LYS A 4 21.29 -10.04 25.15
CA LYS A 4 22.62 -10.07 25.76
C LYS A 4 23.22 -8.66 25.68
N LYS A 5 22.98 -7.85 26.71
CA LYS A 5 23.64 -6.56 26.89
C LYS A 5 24.93 -6.73 27.67
N VAL A 6 25.97 -6.06 27.21
CA VAL A 6 27.31 -6.04 27.84
C VAL A 6 27.72 -4.61 28.14
N THR A 7 28.64 -4.45 29.09
CA THR A 7 29.10 -3.12 29.50
C THR A 7 30.30 -2.71 28.66
N ILE A 8 30.22 -1.56 28.00
CA ILE A 8 31.36 -0.96 27.32
C ILE A 8 31.60 0.45 27.85
N PHE A 9 32.81 0.98 27.67
CA PHE A 9 33.18 2.33 28.08
C PHE A 9 33.35 3.21 26.84
N ILE A 10 32.52 4.25 26.73
CA ILE A 10 32.59 5.24 25.64
C ILE A 10 32.98 6.58 26.26
N ASP A 11 34.14 7.11 25.88
CA ASP A 11 34.71 8.33 26.50
C ASP A 11 34.73 8.21 28.04
N ASP A 12 35.20 7.06 28.54
CA ASP A 12 35.29 6.67 29.96
C ASP A 12 33.96 6.53 30.72
N MET A 13 32.84 6.68 30.03
CA MET A 13 31.50 6.49 30.60
C MET A 13 30.97 5.08 30.27
N PRO A 14 30.42 4.34 31.26
CA PRO A 14 29.86 3.02 31.02
C PRO A 14 28.49 3.08 30.32
N TYR A 15 28.31 2.25 29.29
CA TYR A 15 27.05 2.07 28.55
C TYR A 15 26.73 0.59 28.38
N GLN A 16 25.43 0.26 28.39
CA GLN A 16 24.91 -1.08 28.11
C GLN A 16 24.54 -1.21 26.64
N LEU A 17 25.28 -2.04 25.91
CA LEU A 17 25.04 -2.26 24.47
C LEU A 17 24.71 -3.72 24.19
N SER A 18 23.81 -3.95 23.22
CA SER A 18 23.51 -5.29 22.71
C SER A 18 24.69 -5.85 21.91
N THR A 19 24.98 -7.14 22.10
CA THR A 19 25.95 -7.89 21.28
C THR A 19 25.39 -8.36 19.95
N GLU A 20 24.09 -8.16 19.70
CA GLU A 20 23.39 -8.68 18.52
C GLU A 20 23.59 -7.80 17.27
N ASP A 21 24.11 -6.57 17.43
CA ASP A 21 24.40 -5.65 16.32
C ASP A 21 25.84 -5.10 16.38
N ASN A 22 26.21 -4.33 15.38
CA ASN A 22 27.49 -3.64 15.27
C ASN A 22 27.62 -2.46 16.25
N LEU A 23 28.86 -2.07 16.57
CA LEU A 23 29.16 -1.01 17.51
C LEU A 23 28.52 0.33 17.14
N LEU A 24 28.44 0.69 15.86
CA LEU A 24 27.78 1.95 15.44
C LEU A 24 26.30 1.96 15.83
N ALA A 25 25.56 0.87 15.57
CA ALA A 25 24.15 0.77 15.95
C ALA A 25 23.97 0.90 17.48
N GLY A 26 24.85 0.28 18.26
CA GLY A 26 24.85 0.40 19.72
C GLY A 26 25.12 1.83 20.20
N VAL A 27 26.14 2.49 19.66
CA VAL A 27 26.48 3.90 19.97
C VAL A 27 25.30 4.84 19.64
N LEU A 28 24.71 4.69 18.45
CA LEU A 28 23.56 5.51 18.04
C LEU A 28 22.30 5.22 18.87
N SER A 29 22.13 3.98 19.35
CA SER A 29 21.02 3.62 20.24
C SER A 29 21.07 4.38 21.57
N GLN A 30 22.29 4.64 22.07
CA GLN A 30 22.56 5.49 23.24
C GLN A 30 22.44 7.01 22.95
N LYS A 31 21.98 7.39 21.75
CA LYS A 31 21.79 8.79 21.32
C LYS A 31 23.08 9.60 21.27
N LEU A 32 24.22 8.92 21.17
CA LEU A 32 25.52 9.54 21.00
C LEU A 32 25.74 9.91 19.52
N ASN A 33 26.39 11.05 19.28
CA ASN A 33 26.67 11.52 17.93
C ASN A 33 27.94 10.85 17.39
N LEU A 34 27.77 9.92 16.45
CA LEU A 34 28.85 9.33 15.68
C LEU A 34 28.54 9.45 14.18
N PRO A 35 29.32 10.24 13.41
CA PRO A 35 29.10 10.42 11.98
C PRO A 35 29.13 9.13 11.15
N TYR A 36 28.29 9.00 10.12
CA TYR A 36 28.27 7.83 9.23
C TYR A 36 27.73 8.16 7.83
N PHE A 37 28.00 7.27 6.84
CA PHE A 37 27.34 7.33 5.53
C PHE A 37 26.94 5.96 4.99
N CYS A 38 27.87 5.03 4.77
CA CYS A 38 27.54 3.77 4.06
C CYS A 38 26.67 2.80 4.87
N TRP A 39 26.61 2.93 6.20
CA TRP A 39 25.74 2.12 7.04
C TRP A 39 24.28 2.57 6.94
N HIS A 40 23.33 1.64 6.93
CA HIS A 40 21.90 1.92 7.03
C HIS A 40 21.25 0.86 7.96
N PRO A 41 20.31 1.22 8.84
CA PRO A 41 19.74 0.30 9.83
C PRO A 41 19.22 -1.03 9.26
N ALA A 42 18.50 -0.97 8.13
CA ALA A 42 17.93 -2.15 7.46
C ALA A 42 18.90 -2.94 6.58
N MET A 43 20.12 -2.44 6.32
CA MET A 43 21.04 -3.06 5.36
C MET A 43 22.41 -3.40 5.95
N GLY A 44 22.78 -2.85 7.10
CA GLY A 44 24.12 -2.96 7.70
C GLY A 44 25.14 -2.04 7.02
N SER A 45 26.43 -2.39 7.03
CA SER A 45 27.51 -1.62 6.40
C SER A 45 28.39 -2.46 5.47
N VAL A 46 29.10 -1.76 4.57
CA VAL A 46 30.23 -2.29 3.78
C VAL A 46 31.56 -1.60 4.14
N GLY A 47 31.56 -0.70 5.13
CA GLY A 47 32.78 0.01 5.57
C GLY A 47 33.39 0.96 4.53
N ALA A 48 32.68 1.26 3.42
CA ALA A 48 33.22 2.03 2.30
C ALA A 48 33.60 3.48 2.65
N CYS A 49 32.82 4.15 3.52
CA CYS A 49 32.98 5.58 3.76
C CYS A 49 33.94 5.94 4.90
N ARG A 50 34.27 5.01 5.81
CA ARG A 50 35.14 5.21 6.99
C ARG A 50 34.75 6.34 7.99
N GLN A 51 33.63 7.02 7.76
CA GLN A 51 33.16 8.16 8.57
C GLN A 51 32.88 7.84 10.05
N CYS A 52 32.57 6.57 10.39
CA CYS A 52 32.27 6.14 11.77
C CYS A 52 33.52 5.71 12.55
N ALA A 53 34.67 6.32 12.24
CA ALA A 53 35.93 6.03 12.90
C ALA A 53 35.88 6.43 14.38
N VAL A 54 36.33 5.53 15.26
CA VAL A 54 36.49 5.73 16.70
C VAL A 54 37.85 5.19 17.14
N THR A 55 38.41 5.71 18.24
CA THR A 55 39.63 5.15 18.83
C THR A 55 39.24 4.03 19.79
N GLN A 56 39.79 2.83 19.61
CA GLN A 56 39.66 1.69 20.51
C GLN A 56 40.94 1.55 21.33
N PHE A 57 40.82 1.40 22.66
CA PHE A 57 41.93 1.15 23.56
C PHE A 57 41.99 -0.32 23.96
N GLN A 58 43.19 -0.84 24.20
CA GLN A 58 43.37 -2.21 24.69
C GLN A 58 42.94 -2.37 26.15
N ASP A 59 43.33 -1.42 27.00
CA ASP A 59 43.08 -1.47 28.46
C ASP A 59 43.05 -0.07 29.11
N GLN A 60 43.29 0.03 30.42
CA GLN A 60 43.40 1.30 31.16
C GLN A 60 44.73 2.03 31.02
N ALA A 61 45.80 1.33 30.69
CA ALA A 61 47.12 1.90 30.50
C ALA A 61 47.30 2.45 29.07
N ASP A 62 46.60 1.88 28.08
CA ASP A 62 46.65 2.34 26.69
C ASP A 62 46.03 3.73 26.52
N GLN A 63 46.88 4.74 26.28
CA GLN A 63 46.48 6.12 26.01
C GLN A 63 46.48 6.48 24.51
N GLN A 64 47.05 5.63 23.66
CA GLN A 64 47.20 5.91 22.23
C GLN A 64 46.03 5.31 21.44
N GLY A 65 45.66 4.07 21.76
CA GLY A 65 44.62 3.33 21.08
C GLY A 65 44.88 3.14 19.59
N ARG A 66 43.91 2.55 18.89
CA ARG A 66 43.91 2.39 17.44
C ARG A 66 42.57 2.82 16.83
N ILE A 67 42.60 3.34 15.62
CA ILE A 67 41.37 3.70 14.92
C ILE A 67 40.69 2.44 14.39
N VAL A 68 39.41 2.26 14.73
CA VAL A 68 38.54 1.21 14.20
C VAL A 68 37.26 1.82 13.63
N MET A 69 36.57 1.07 12.78
CA MET A 69 35.32 1.52 12.15
C MET A 69 34.14 0.89 12.90
N ALA A 70 33.36 1.70 13.60
CA ALA A 70 32.28 1.21 14.45
C ALA A 70 31.24 0.36 13.69
N CYS A 71 30.96 0.67 12.42
CA CYS A 71 29.94 -0.02 11.63
C CYS A 71 30.28 -1.48 11.22
N ILE A 72 31.53 -1.91 11.44
CA ILE A 72 31.99 -3.27 11.16
C ILE A 72 32.66 -3.93 12.39
N THR A 73 32.61 -3.24 13.53
CA THR A 73 33.22 -3.71 14.78
C THR A 73 32.13 -4.35 15.65
N PRO A 74 32.29 -5.61 16.09
CA PRO A 74 31.36 -6.23 17.05
C PRO A 74 31.51 -5.61 18.44
N VAL A 75 30.42 -5.62 19.22
CA VAL A 75 30.44 -5.19 20.63
C VAL A 75 30.96 -6.35 21.50
N THR A 76 31.94 -6.07 22.35
CA THR A 76 32.48 -7.03 23.34
C THR A 76 32.45 -6.43 24.73
N ASP A 77 32.21 -7.25 25.76
CA ASP A 77 32.21 -6.78 27.16
C ASP A 77 33.57 -6.17 27.55
N GLY A 78 33.53 -5.09 28.32
CA GLY A 78 34.70 -4.33 28.74
C GLY A 78 35.37 -3.51 27.64
N MET A 79 34.85 -3.50 26.40
CA MET A 79 35.42 -2.72 25.30
C MET A 79 35.51 -1.23 25.66
N ARG A 80 36.65 -0.62 25.36
CA ARG A 80 36.89 0.81 25.57
C ARG A 80 37.06 1.55 24.26
N ILE A 81 36.21 2.54 24.04
CA ILE A 81 36.26 3.39 22.86
C ILE A 81 36.22 4.86 23.23
N SER A 82 36.80 5.70 22.39
CA SER A 82 36.58 7.14 22.44
C SER A 82 36.12 7.66 21.09
N ILE A 83 35.03 8.43 21.15
CA ILE A 83 34.50 9.17 20.00
C ILE A 83 35.22 10.52 19.89
N LYS A 84 35.53 11.13 21.04
CA LYS A 84 36.10 12.47 21.15
C LYS A 84 37.62 12.54 21.00
N ASN A 85 38.32 11.40 21.01
CA ASN A 85 39.76 11.35 20.84
C ASN A 85 40.20 12.13 19.58
N LYS A 86 41.24 12.96 19.74
CA LYS A 86 41.72 13.88 18.71
C LYS A 86 42.02 13.20 17.37
N ALA A 87 42.70 12.05 17.40
CA ALA A 87 43.06 11.32 16.19
C ALA A 87 41.82 10.84 15.41
N ALA A 88 40.81 10.31 16.11
CA ALA A 88 39.56 9.91 15.47
C ALA A 88 38.76 11.11 14.93
N SER A 89 38.76 12.23 15.64
CA SER A 89 38.08 13.45 15.20
C SER A 89 38.71 14.04 13.94
N GLU A 90 40.04 14.19 13.94
CA GLU A 90 40.80 14.67 12.76
C GLU A 90 40.62 13.72 11.57
N PHE A 91 40.64 12.40 11.80
CA PHE A 91 40.41 11.43 10.73
C PHE A 91 39.02 11.60 10.10
N ARG A 92 37.97 11.81 10.90
CA ARG A 92 36.60 12.03 10.38
C ARG A 92 36.49 13.34 9.61
N GLU A 93 37.17 14.39 10.04
CA GLU A 93 37.23 15.66 9.30
C GLU A 93 37.94 15.49 7.96
N GLN A 94 39.08 14.79 7.92
CA GLN A 94 39.83 14.49 6.69
C GLN A 94 39.01 13.65 5.71
N VAL A 95 38.21 12.69 6.19
CA VAL A 95 37.30 11.91 5.34
C VAL A 95 36.26 12.82 4.65
N ILE A 96 35.68 13.79 5.39
CA ILE A 96 34.77 14.77 4.80
C ILE A 96 35.51 15.64 3.78
N ALA A 97 36.70 16.16 4.11
CA ALA A 97 37.51 16.95 3.19
C ALA A 97 37.79 16.18 1.88
N ALA A 98 38.13 14.90 1.97
CA ALA A 98 38.37 14.04 0.81
C ALA A 98 37.10 13.84 -0.05
N MET A 99 35.91 13.72 0.55
CA MET A 99 34.65 13.68 -0.18
C MET A 99 34.37 15.01 -0.91
N MET A 100 34.68 16.14 -0.26
CA MET A 100 34.47 17.48 -0.81
C MET A 100 35.41 17.84 -1.96
N THR A 101 36.52 17.12 -2.16
CA THR A 101 37.41 17.25 -3.33
C THR A 101 36.62 17.21 -4.62
N ASN A 102 35.75 16.20 -4.78
CA ASN A 102 34.99 15.99 -6.02
C ASN A 102 33.49 16.32 -5.89
N HIS A 103 32.95 16.49 -4.68
CA HIS A 103 31.55 16.88 -4.52
C HIS A 103 31.30 18.32 -5.03
N PRO A 104 30.22 18.57 -5.79
CA PRO A 104 29.95 19.86 -6.41
C PRO A 104 29.47 20.91 -5.39
N HIS A 105 29.43 22.18 -5.82
CA HIS A 105 28.90 23.30 -5.03
C HIS A 105 27.39 23.48 -5.24
N ASP A 106 26.66 22.37 -5.29
CA ASP A 106 25.26 22.32 -5.70
C ASP A 106 24.26 22.56 -4.55
N CYS A 107 24.73 22.72 -3.31
CA CYS A 107 23.84 22.83 -2.15
C CYS A 107 22.67 23.83 -2.33
N PRO A 108 22.85 25.01 -2.96
CA PRO A 108 21.75 25.94 -3.20
C PRO A 108 20.69 25.44 -4.20
N VAL A 109 21.07 24.62 -5.18
CA VAL A 109 20.16 24.12 -6.24
C VAL A 109 19.68 22.68 -5.97
N CYS A 110 20.37 21.93 -5.12
CA CYS A 110 20.06 20.55 -4.76
C CYS A 110 18.72 20.44 -4.01
N ALA A 111 17.81 19.59 -4.49
CA ALA A 111 16.51 19.33 -3.86
C ALA A 111 16.63 18.85 -2.40
N GLU A 112 17.65 18.05 -2.09
CA GLU A 112 17.95 17.55 -0.74
C GLU A 112 18.62 18.60 0.16
N GLY A 113 18.89 19.81 -0.33
CA GLY A 113 19.47 20.90 0.47
C GLY A 113 18.67 21.13 1.76
N GLY A 114 19.37 21.05 2.90
CA GLY A 114 18.92 21.10 4.30
C GLY A 114 18.02 19.97 4.79
N GLU A 115 17.97 18.86 4.05
CA GLU A 115 17.69 17.53 4.61
C GLU A 115 18.76 16.49 4.21
N CYS A 116 19.89 16.97 3.68
CA CYS A 116 20.99 16.17 3.20
C CYS A 116 21.83 15.63 4.37
N HIS A 117 22.00 14.32 4.44
CA HIS A 117 22.79 13.69 5.50
C HIS A 117 24.28 14.09 5.43
N LEU A 118 24.84 14.33 4.23
CA LEU A 118 26.19 14.89 4.09
C LEU A 118 26.34 16.28 4.72
N GLN A 119 25.30 17.12 4.68
CA GLN A 119 25.33 18.42 5.35
C GLN A 119 25.34 18.24 6.87
N ASP A 120 24.46 17.38 7.40
CA ASP A 120 24.42 17.07 8.84
C ASP A 120 25.80 16.57 9.33
N MET A 121 26.40 15.61 8.61
CA MET A 121 27.68 15.02 9.01
C MET A 121 28.84 16.01 8.89
N THR A 122 28.83 16.90 7.90
CA THR A 122 29.85 17.95 7.72
C THR A 122 29.83 18.94 8.89
N VAL A 123 28.62 19.38 9.29
CA VAL A 123 28.44 20.25 10.46
C VAL A 123 28.87 19.52 11.73
N MET A 124 28.51 18.24 11.88
CA MET A 124 28.87 17.43 13.04
C MET A 124 30.39 17.24 13.20
N THR A 125 31.15 17.16 12.11
CA THR A 125 32.62 17.05 12.18
C THR A 125 33.34 18.39 12.29
N GLY A 126 32.65 19.52 12.12
CA GLY A 126 33.26 20.86 12.18
C GLY A 126 34.07 21.26 10.93
N HIS A 127 33.94 20.53 9.82
CA HIS A 127 34.68 20.84 8.59
C HIS A 127 34.14 22.13 7.96
N SER A 128 35.00 23.14 7.81
CA SER A 128 34.59 24.49 7.39
C SER A 128 35.32 25.04 6.16
N VAL A 129 36.43 24.44 5.72
CA VAL A 129 37.28 24.96 4.65
C VAL A 129 37.58 23.89 3.60
N ARG A 130 37.46 24.23 2.31
CA ARG A 130 37.86 23.37 1.18
C ARG A 130 39.21 23.82 0.62
N GLU A 131 40.22 22.98 0.72
CA GLU A 131 41.59 23.29 0.25
C GLU A 131 41.84 22.93 -1.22
N TYR A 132 41.03 22.03 -1.80
CA TYR A 132 41.22 21.57 -3.17
C TYR A 132 40.91 22.66 -4.22
N GLN A 133 41.91 23.02 -5.02
CA GLN A 133 41.82 24.06 -6.06
C GLN A 133 41.77 23.52 -7.49
N GLY A 134 41.88 22.20 -7.68
CA GLY A 134 41.87 21.59 -9.01
C GLY A 134 40.47 21.44 -9.62
N THR A 135 40.41 20.94 -10.85
CA THR A 135 39.15 20.62 -11.54
C THR A 135 38.48 19.42 -10.85
N LYS A 136 37.18 19.53 -10.57
CA LYS A 136 36.38 18.43 -10.03
C LYS A 136 36.00 17.45 -11.14
N ARG A 137 35.87 16.16 -10.82
CA ARG A 137 35.30 15.19 -11.76
C ARG A 137 33.86 15.57 -12.12
N THR A 138 33.46 15.26 -13.34
CA THR A 138 32.08 15.38 -13.80
C THR A 138 31.58 14.09 -14.43
N PHE A 139 30.28 13.84 -14.29
CA PHE A 139 29.56 12.71 -14.85
C PHE A 139 28.35 13.21 -15.63
N THR A 140 27.99 12.45 -16.66
CA THR A 140 26.73 12.63 -17.37
C THR A 140 25.60 11.93 -16.59
N ASN A 141 24.52 12.66 -16.38
CA ASN A 141 23.32 12.11 -15.77
C ASN A 141 22.62 11.16 -16.73
N GLN A 142 21.99 10.13 -16.16
CA GLN A 142 21.18 9.16 -16.91
C GLN A 142 19.69 9.42 -16.71
N TYR A 143 18.90 9.06 -17.70
CA TYR A 143 17.45 8.99 -17.55
C TYR A 143 17.08 7.69 -16.81
N LEU A 144 16.56 7.83 -15.58
CA LEU A 144 16.14 6.71 -14.73
C LEU A 144 14.61 6.53 -14.65
N GLY A 145 13.84 7.14 -15.57
CA GLY A 145 12.38 7.15 -15.55
C GLY A 145 11.78 8.44 -15.00
N ASP A 146 10.44 8.54 -14.95
CA ASP A 146 9.73 9.77 -14.60
C ASP A 146 9.64 10.07 -13.10
N LEU A 147 9.95 9.10 -12.25
CA LEU A 147 9.81 9.20 -10.79
C LEU A 147 11.08 9.66 -10.07
N VAL A 148 12.24 9.20 -10.54
CA VAL A 148 13.55 9.40 -9.88
C VAL A 148 14.47 10.23 -10.76
N GLY A 149 14.99 11.32 -10.19
CA GLY A 149 16.01 12.19 -10.77
C GLY A 149 17.40 11.63 -10.53
N HIS A 150 18.35 11.98 -11.40
CA HIS A 150 19.72 11.51 -11.31
C HIS A 150 20.69 12.68 -11.45
N GLU A 151 21.52 12.89 -10.42
CA GLU A 151 22.59 13.88 -10.41
C GLU A 151 23.89 13.27 -9.87
N MET A 152 24.62 12.59 -10.74
CA MET A 152 25.74 11.73 -10.33
C MET A 152 26.94 12.47 -9.77
N ASN A 153 27.08 13.74 -10.09
CA ASN A 153 28.16 14.57 -9.56
C ASN A 153 28.10 14.67 -8.03
N ARG A 154 26.92 14.52 -7.43
CA ARG A 154 26.71 14.56 -5.98
C ARG A 154 27.06 13.24 -5.25
N CYS A 155 27.52 12.21 -5.97
CA CYS A 155 27.75 10.89 -5.39
C CYS A 155 29.04 10.84 -4.56
N ILE A 156 28.92 10.34 -3.33
CA ILE A 156 30.03 10.09 -2.38
C ILE A 156 30.42 8.60 -2.29
N THR A 157 30.03 7.80 -3.31
CA THR A 157 30.40 6.38 -3.45
C THR A 157 30.15 5.53 -2.20
N CYS A 158 29.00 5.73 -1.54
CA CYS A 158 28.64 5.04 -0.28
C CYS A 158 28.03 3.64 -0.46
N TYR A 159 27.70 3.24 -1.70
CA TYR A 159 27.08 1.95 -2.05
C TYR A 159 25.69 1.66 -1.44
N ARG A 160 25.04 2.62 -0.77
CA ARG A 160 23.68 2.40 -0.24
C ARG A 160 22.65 2.12 -1.34
N CYS A 161 22.73 2.81 -2.47
CA CYS A 161 21.76 2.70 -3.56
C CYS A 161 21.72 1.30 -4.17
N THR A 162 22.87 0.71 -4.52
CA THR A 162 22.92 -0.64 -5.07
C THR A 162 22.54 -1.70 -4.06
N ARG A 163 22.95 -1.55 -2.80
CA ARG A 163 22.56 -2.48 -1.74
C ARG A 163 21.05 -2.46 -1.49
N PHE A 164 20.43 -1.30 -1.52
CA PHE A 164 18.99 -1.23 -1.45
C PHE A 164 18.35 -1.84 -2.71
N TYR A 165 18.70 -1.33 -3.89
CA TYR A 165 18.01 -1.67 -5.13
C TYR A 165 18.19 -3.15 -5.50
N ASN A 166 19.42 -3.65 -5.48
CA ASN A 166 19.73 -5.02 -5.88
C ASN A 166 19.51 -5.99 -4.72
N ASP A 167 20.12 -5.72 -3.57
CA ASP A 167 20.23 -6.73 -2.51
C ASP A 167 18.97 -6.79 -1.63
N TYR A 168 18.31 -5.64 -1.39
CA TYR A 168 17.12 -5.55 -0.56
C TYR A 168 15.83 -5.66 -1.40
N ALA A 169 15.70 -4.87 -2.47
CA ALA A 169 14.49 -4.79 -3.29
C ALA A 169 14.44 -5.78 -4.46
N GLY A 170 15.57 -6.41 -4.83
CA GLY A 170 15.63 -7.42 -5.90
C GLY A 170 15.62 -6.86 -7.32
N GLY A 171 15.91 -5.56 -7.51
CA GLY A 171 16.11 -4.95 -8.81
C GLY A 171 17.36 -5.50 -9.52
N LYS A 172 17.35 -5.49 -10.86
CA LYS A 172 18.39 -6.15 -11.69
C LYS A 172 19.05 -5.24 -12.71
N ASP A 173 18.48 -4.06 -12.94
CA ASP A 173 18.82 -3.14 -14.01
C ASP A 173 19.67 -1.94 -13.55
N PHE A 174 20.22 -1.98 -12.32
CA PHE A 174 21.03 -0.93 -11.72
C PHE A 174 22.32 -1.50 -11.10
N GLY A 175 23.45 -0.80 -11.26
CA GLY A 175 24.76 -1.33 -10.89
C GLY A 175 25.81 -0.27 -10.58
N VAL A 176 27.04 -0.75 -10.40
CA VAL A 176 28.26 0.06 -10.19
C VAL A 176 29.22 -0.20 -11.34
N TYR A 177 29.74 0.87 -11.94
CA TYR A 177 30.65 0.82 -13.06
C TYR A 177 31.89 1.69 -12.80
N GLY A 178 32.98 1.44 -13.53
CA GLY A 178 34.22 2.21 -13.41
C GLY A 178 35.07 1.86 -12.18
N SER A 179 36.13 2.65 -11.94
CA SER A 179 37.07 2.46 -10.82
C SER A 179 37.66 3.79 -10.34
N LYS A 180 38.29 3.79 -9.15
CA LYS A 180 38.91 4.98 -8.53
C LYS A 180 37.93 6.17 -8.47
N ASN A 181 38.35 7.34 -8.95
CA ASN A 181 37.53 8.55 -9.01
C ASN A 181 36.49 8.54 -10.14
N GLN A 182 36.38 7.47 -10.94
CA GLN A 182 35.42 7.33 -12.04
C GLN A 182 34.32 6.30 -11.75
N VAL A 183 34.14 5.93 -10.47
CA VAL A 183 33.05 5.03 -10.05
C VAL A 183 31.70 5.73 -10.30
N TYR A 184 30.83 5.06 -11.06
CA TYR A 184 29.51 5.51 -11.47
C TYR A 184 28.44 4.54 -11.00
N PHE A 185 27.28 5.05 -10.57
CA PHE A 185 26.14 4.27 -10.13
C PHE A 185 24.98 4.59 -11.05
N GLY A 186 24.38 3.58 -11.68
CA GLY A 186 23.38 3.83 -12.72
C GLY A 186 22.97 2.55 -13.42
N ARG A 187 22.35 2.71 -14.58
CA ARG A 187 22.01 1.60 -15.48
C ARG A 187 23.10 1.42 -16.53
N GLN A 188 23.10 0.27 -17.19
CA GLN A 188 23.93 0.05 -18.37
C GLN A 188 23.52 0.98 -19.53
N SER A 189 22.23 1.24 -19.67
CA SER A 189 21.64 2.16 -20.65
C SER A 189 20.51 2.96 -20.03
N ASP A 190 20.23 4.16 -20.55
CA ASP A 190 19.10 5.00 -20.14
C ASP A 190 17.76 4.25 -20.20
N GLY A 191 16.88 4.51 -19.23
CA GLY A 191 15.53 3.97 -19.17
C GLY A 191 14.92 4.04 -17.76
N ALA A 192 13.60 3.83 -17.67
CA ALA A 192 12.89 3.77 -16.38
C ALA A 192 13.27 2.55 -15.53
N LEU A 193 13.64 2.77 -14.26
CA LEU A 193 13.96 1.70 -13.32
C LEU A 193 12.78 0.73 -13.16
N GLU A 194 13.08 -0.57 -13.19
CA GLU A 194 12.05 -1.62 -13.24
C GLU A 194 11.44 -1.98 -11.88
N SER A 195 12.14 -1.73 -10.77
CA SER A 195 11.68 -2.07 -9.42
C SER A 195 10.57 -1.14 -8.95
N GLU A 196 9.51 -1.70 -8.35
CA GLU A 196 8.41 -0.98 -7.69
C GLU A 196 8.82 -0.24 -6.41
N PHE A 197 10.11 -0.29 -6.08
CA PHE A 197 10.70 0.35 -4.91
C PHE A 197 11.78 1.37 -5.28
N SER A 198 11.93 1.69 -6.56
CA SER A 198 12.97 2.59 -7.08
C SER A 198 12.96 3.97 -6.40
N GLY A 199 11.80 4.48 -6.03
CA GLY A 199 11.62 5.77 -5.36
C GLY A 199 12.24 5.84 -3.96
N ASN A 200 12.52 4.71 -3.30
CA ASN A 200 13.24 4.72 -2.02
C ASN A 200 14.70 5.11 -2.18
N LEU A 201 15.27 5.07 -3.40
CA LEU A 201 16.61 5.60 -3.65
C LEU A 201 16.75 7.06 -3.19
N VAL A 202 15.67 7.83 -3.27
CA VAL A 202 15.63 9.24 -2.81
C VAL A 202 15.84 9.35 -1.30
N GLU A 203 15.31 8.44 -0.48
CA GLU A 203 15.48 8.47 0.99
C GLU A 203 16.72 7.70 1.46
N VAL A 204 17.14 6.68 0.70
CA VAL A 204 18.30 5.85 0.99
C VAL A 204 19.61 6.61 0.72
N CYS A 205 19.63 7.45 -0.32
CA CYS A 205 20.80 8.25 -0.67
C CYS A 205 21.11 9.24 0.46
N PRO A 206 22.35 9.27 0.98
CA PRO A 206 22.74 10.26 1.99
C PRO A 206 22.99 11.66 1.39
N THR A 207 22.90 11.79 0.06
CA THR A 207 23.11 13.03 -0.70
C THR A 207 22.01 13.18 -1.76
N GLY A 208 22.03 14.27 -2.54
CA GLY A 208 21.03 14.51 -3.60
C GLY A 208 21.37 13.92 -4.96
N VAL A 209 21.93 12.70 -5.02
CA VAL A 209 22.13 11.98 -6.29
C VAL A 209 20.81 11.51 -6.88
N PHE A 210 20.01 10.86 -6.05
CA PHE A 210 18.66 10.46 -6.40
C PHE A 210 17.70 11.45 -5.78
N THR A 211 16.88 12.08 -6.60
CA THR A 211 15.93 13.11 -6.14
C THR A 211 14.52 12.72 -6.57
N ASN A 212 13.52 13.10 -5.79
CA ASN A 212 12.13 12.91 -6.19
C ASN A 212 11.82 13.89 -7.33
N LYS A 213 11.59 13.41 -8.56
CA LYS A 213 11.34 14.27 -9.74
C LYS A 213 10.09 15.11 -9.56
N VAL A 214 9.01 14.53 -9.03
CA VAL A 214 7.73 15.23 -8.79
C VAL A 214 7.96 16.40 -7.84
N PHE A 215 8.68 16.17 -6.73
CA PHE A 215 9.02 17.22 -5.76
C PHE A 215 9.99 18.27 -6.35
N SER A 216 10.99 17.83 -7.10
CA SER A 216 12.07 18.68 -7.63
C SER A 216 11.67 19.51 -8.85
N SER A 217 10.54 19.20 -9.48
CA SER A 217 10.04 19.95 -10.65
C SER A 217 9.68 21.41 -10.32
N HIS A 218 9.57 21.73 -9.02
CA HIS A 218 9.43 23.07 -8.50
C HIS A 218 10.47 23.31 -7.40
N TYR A 219 10.99 24.53 -7.32
CA TYR A 219 11.90 24.89 -6.24
C TYR A 219 11.15 24.95 -4.90
N THR A 220 11.22 23.86 -4.14
CA THR A 220 10.69 23.73 -2.77
C THR A 220 11.73 23.05 -1.89
N ARG A 221 11.78 23.41 -0.62
CA ARG A 221 12.70 22.84 0.38
C ARG A 221 11.93 22.20 1.52
N LYS A 222 12.57 21.28 2.26
CA LYS A 222 11.96 20.63 3.43
C LYS A 222 11.32 21.63 4.39
N TRP A 223 12.02 22.72 4.70
CA TRP A 223 11.54 23.75 5.63
C TRP A 223 10.42 24.65 5.07
N ASP A 224 10.13 24.58 3.77
CA ASP A 224 8.99 25.26 3.17
C ASP A 224 7.70 24.46 3.26
N LEU A 225 7.80 23.17 3.60
CA LEU A 225 6.64 22.28 3.66
C LEU A 225 5.93 22.39 4.99
N GLN A 226 4.61 22.37 4.89
CA GLN A 226 3.74 21.94 5.98
C GLN A 226 3.49 20.45 5.79
N SER A 227 3.68 19.64 6.84
CA SER A 227 3.52 18.19 6.76
C SER A 227 2.56 17.68 7.82
N ALA A 228 1.94 16.53 7.60
CA ALA A 228 1.15 15.83 8.60
C ALA A 228 1.32 14.30 8.49
N PRO A 229 1.20 13.58 9.61
CA PRO A 229 1.17 12.12 9.60
C PRO A 229 -0.07 11.63 8.85
N SER A 230 0.10 10.63 8.00
CA SER A 230 -0.97 10.06 7.19
C SER A 230 -0.79 8.55 6.96
N VAL A 231 -1.71 7.95 6.21
CA VAL A 231 -1.76 6.54 5.86
C VAL A 231 -1.91 6.41 4.34
N CYS A 232 -1.19 5.47 3.73
CA CYS A 232 -1.31 5.21 2.29
C CYS A 232 -2.73 4.74 1.91
N SER A 233 -3.38 5.47 1.01
CA SER A 233 -4.76 5.18 0.56
C SER A 233 -4.86 4.12 -0.55
N HIS A 234 -3.74 3.57 -1.04
CA HIS A 234 -3.73 2.78 -2.28
C HIS A 234 -3.77 1.25 -2.11
N CYS A 235 -3.50 0.69 -0.94
CA CYS A 235 -3.65 -0.76 -0.73
C CYS A 235 -3.83 -1.10 0.73
N SER A 236 -4.22 -2.34 0.99
CA SER A 236 -4.58 -2.84 2.32
C SER A 236 -3.44 -2.91 3.32
N VAL A 237 -2.17 -2.68 2.93
CA VAL A 237 -1.04 -2.66 3.87
C VAL A 237 -1.15 -1.50 4.87
N GLY A 238 -1.64 -0.34 4.43
CA GLY A 238 -1.74 0.85 5.28
C GLY A 238 -0.38 1.42 5.71
N CYS A 239 0.58 1.56 4.78
CA CYS A 239 1.90 2.13 5.10
C CYS A 239 1.76 3.50 5.78
N ASN A 240 2.52 3.76 6.86
CA ASN A 240 2.55 5.06 7.52
C ASN A 240 3.35 6.06 6.67
N LEU A 241 2.74 7.22 6.42
CA LEU A 241 3.30 8.26 5.55
C LEU A 241 3.44 9.59 6.29
N SER A 242 4.31 10.44 5.75
CA SER A 242 4.38 11.87 6.02
C SER A 242 4.12 12.59 4.70
N ILE A 243 2.97 13.24 4.58
CA ILE A 243 2.61 14.02 3.37
C ILE A 243 3.01 15.46 3.62
N GLY A 244 3.75 16.05 2.66
CA GLY A 244 4.17 17.44 2.68
C GLY A 244 3.50 18.25 1.58
N GLU A 245 2.96 19.40 1.93
CA GLU A 245 2.29 20.35 1.04
C GLU A 245 2.96 21.73 1.07
N ARG A 246 2.71 22.51 0.02
CA ARG A 246 2.99 23.94 -0.03
C ARG A 246 1.81 24.68 -0.66
N TYR A 247 1.26 25.64 0.08
CA TYR A 247 0.14 26.51 -0.32
C TYR A 247 -1.10 25.74 -0.83
N GLY A 248 -1.48 24.67 -0.12
CA GLY A 248 -2.65 23.86 -0.44
C GLY A 248 -2.45 22.89 -1.60
N SER A 249 -1.19 22.66 -2.01
CA SER A 249 -0.83 21.70 -3.06
C SER A 249 0.14 20.67 -2.51
N VAL A 250 -0.19 19.39 -2.63
CA VAL A 250 0.66 18.29 -2.19
C VAL A 250 1.94 18.28 -3.03
N ARG A 251 3.11 18.23 -2.37
CA ARG A 251 4.42 18.29 -3.04
C ARG A 251 5.20 16.98 -2.95
N ARG A 252 5.08 16.25 -1.83
CA ARG A 252 5.79 14.98 -1.65
C ARG A 252 5.17 14.08 -0.59
N VAL A 253 5.54 12.81 -0.65
CA VAL A 253 5.26 11.80 0.38
C VAL A 253 6.58 11.16 0.81
N MET A 254 6.77 11.04 2.12
CA MET A 254 7.93 10.41 2.76
C MET A 254 7.49 9.23 3.62
N ASN A 255 8.38 8.26 3.81
CA ASN A 255 8.16 7.16 4.73
C ASN A 255 8.09 7.66 6.18
N ARG A 256 7.05 7.24 6.93
CA ARG A 256 7.01 7.42 8.39
C ARG A 256 7.23 6.07 9.06
N TYR A 257 8.30 5.98 9.86
CA TYR A 257 8.76 4.72 10.43
C TYR A 257 7.70 4.06 11.31
N ASN A 258 7.43 2.78 11.04
CA ASN A 258 6.63 1.90 11.89
C ASN A 258 7.12 0.47 11.69
N ILE A 259 7.70 -0.13 12.72
CA ILE A 259 8.33 -1.45 12.66
C ILE A 259 7.36 -2.56 12.22
N ASP A 260 6.10 -2.51 12.64
CA ASP A 260 5.12 -3.55 12.33
C ASP A 260 4.56 -3.45 10.90
N ILE A 261 4.74 -2.29 10.25
CA ILE A 261 4.14 -1.97 8.96
C ILE A 261 5.26 -1.76 7.93
N ASN A 262 5.62 -0.52 7.63
CA ASN A 262 6.48 -0.19 6.51
C ASN A 262 7.98 -0.17 6.85
N GLY A 263 8.35 -0.13 8.14
CA GLY A 263 9.73 0.04 8.56
C GLY A 263 10.33 1.32 7.95
N TYR A 264 11.40 1.16 7.16
CA TYR A 264 12.08 2.26 6.48
C TYR A 264 11.63 2.50 5.02
N PHE A 265 10.76 1.65 4.46
CA PHE A 265 10.51 1.63 3.02
C PHE A 265 9.02 1.61 2.65
N ILE A 266 8.69 2.29 1.56
CA ILE A 266 7.35 2.30 0.93
C ILE A 266 7.47 1.97 -0.55
N CYS A 267 6.41 1.46 -1.19
CA CYS A 267 6.42 1.24 -2.64
C CYS A 267 6.23 2.55 -3.42
N ASP A 268 6.57 2.53 -4.71
CA ASP A 268 6.46 3.68 -5.60
C ASP A 268 5.00 4.14 -5.75
N ARG A 269 4.03 3.20 -5.77
CA ARG A 269 2.59 3.54 -5.67
C ARG A 269 2.29 4.38 -4.43
N GLY A 270 2.81 4.00 -3.27
CA GLY A 270 2.61 4.74 -2.02
C GLY A 270 3.29 6.10 -1.97
N ARG A 271 4.41 6.27 -2.69
CA ARG A 271 5.20 7.50 -2.72
C ARG A 271 4.67 8.54 -3.70
N TYR A 272 4.27 8.11 -4.89
CA TYR A 272 3.92 9.01 -5.99
C TYR A 272 2.43 8.98 -6.35
N GLY A 273 1.69 7.94 -5.93
CA GLY A 273 0.30 7.75 -6.31
C GLY A 273 -0.68 8.81 -5.79
N ILE A 274 -0.30 9.63 -4.81
CA ILE A 274 -1.11 10.76 -4.33
C ILE A 274 -1.23 11.90 -5.35
N GLY A 275 -0.48 11.86 -6.45
CA GLY A 275 -0.46 12.90 -7.48
C GLY A 275 -1.84 13.29 -8.01
N PHE A 276 -2.83 12.37 -7.98
CA PHE A 276 -4.21 12.63 -8.37
C PHE A 276 -4.86 13.83 -7.66
N VAL A 277 -4.42 14.19 -6.43
CA VAL A 277 -4.95 15.35 -5.69
C VAL A 277 -4.72 16.66 -6.46
N ASN A 278 -3.60 16.75 -7.16
CA ASN A 278 -3.28 17.89 -8.04
C ASN A 278 -3.76 17.68 -9.48
N GLY A 279 -4.31 16.51 -9.80
CA GLY A 279 -4.63 16.10 -11.17
C GLY A 279 -5.78 16.87 -11.80
N GLU A 280 -5.85 16.80 -13.13
CA GLU A 280 -6.89 17.46 -13.94
C GLU A 280 -8.27 16.84 -13.74
N GLN A 281 -8.33 15.55 -13.40
CA GLN A 281 -9.59 14.83 -13.14
C GLN A 281 -10.23 15.17 -11.79
N ARG A 282 -9.60 16.06 -11.00
CA ARG A 282 -10.10 16.44 -9.67
C ARG A 282 -11.44 17.15 -9.77
N ILE A 283 -12.46 16.67 -9.05
CA ILE A 283 -13.74 17.35 -8.92
C ILE A 283 -13.57 18.52 -7.95
N ARG A 284 -13.70 19.75 -8.46
CA ARG A 284 -13.50 21.00 -7.69
C ARG A 284 -14.80 21.77 -7.42
N GLN A 285 -15.88 21.43 -8.12
CA GLN A 285 -17.15 22.12 -8.02
C GLN A 285 -18.28 21.11 -7.84
N ALA A 286 -19.36 21.52 -7.18
CA ALA A 286 -20.57 20.72 -7.09
C ALA A 286 -21.37 20.79 -8.40
N LYS A 287 -22.02 19.69 -8.78
CA LYS A 287 -22.97 19.61 -9.89
C LYS A 287 -24.37 19.38 -9.32
N GLY A 288 -25.39 19.96 -9.96
CA GLY A 288 -26.80 19.74 -9.58
C GLY A 288 -27.30 20.54 -8.38
N ILE A 289 -26.49 21.50 -7.88
CA ILE A 289 -26.87 22.40 -6.78
C ILE A 289 -26.74 23.84 -7.28
N ALA A 290 -27.84 24.58 -7.24
CA ALA A 290 -27.84 25.99 -7.59
C ALA A 290 -27.20 26.82 -6.46
N GLN A 291 -26.00 27.32 -6.71
CA GLN A 291 -25.35 28.28 -5.82
C GLN A 291 -26.10 29.62 -5.88
N GLN A 292 -26.64 30.08 -4.75
CA GLN A 292 -27.38 31.36 -4.70
C GLN A 292 -26.48 32.56 -4.41
N SER A 293 -25.41 32.37 -3.63
CA SER A 293 -24.44 33.42 -3.33
C SER A 293 -23.40 33.54 -4.46
N PRO A 294 -23.02 34.74 -4.94
CA PRO A 294 -21.95 34.88 -5.92
C PRO A 294 -20.58 34.41 -5.42
N ALA A 295 -20.37 34.38 -4.10
CA ALA A 295 -19.06 34.17 -3.50
C ALA A 295 -18.70 32.69 -3.30
N ALA A 296 -19.64 31.87 -2.83
CA ALA A 296 -19.41 30.46 -2.52
C ALA A 296 -20.72 29.67 -2.35
N LEU A 297 -20.63 28.34 -2.45
CA LEU A 297 -21.70 27.42 -2.10
C LEU A 297 -21.90 27.39 -0.57
N THR A 298 -23.14 27.47 -0.10
CA THR A 298 -23.49 27.47 1.34
C THR A 298 -24.22 26.20 1.75
N THR A 299 -24.29 25.90 3.06
CA THR A 299 -25.13 24.78 3.53
C THR A 299 -26.61 24.97 3.23
N LEU A 300 -27.08 26.22 3.13
CA LEU A 300 -28.46 26.52 2.78
C LEU A 300 -28.78 26.13 1.33
N ASP A 301 -27.82 26.32 0.42
CA ASP A 301 -27.96 25.89 -0.99
C ASP A 301 -28.11 24.37 -1.07
N VAL A 302 -27.28 23.64 -0.32
CA VAL A 302 -27.37 22.19 -0.18
C VAL A 302 -28.71 21.79 0.43
N ALA A 303 -29.13 22.46 1.51
CA ALA A 303 -30.40 22.18 2.17
C ALA A 303 -31.62 22.39 1.25
N LYS A 304 -31.60 23.44 0.43
CA LYS A 304 -32.64 23.71 -0.57
C LYS A 304 -32.66 22.63 -1.65
N ALA A 305 -31.50 22.28 -2.20
CA ALA A 305 -31.39 21.24 -3.23
C ALA A 305 -31.85 19.87 -2.73
N PHE A 306 -31.61 19.56 -1.45
CA PHE A 306 -32.00 18.27 -0.86
C PHE A 306 -33.38 18.30 -0.19
N SER A 307 -34.05 19.45 -0.09
CA SER A 307 -35.31 19.60 0.66
C SER A 307 -36.44 18.66 0.19
N HIS A 308 -36.52 18.41 -1.12
CA HIS A 308 -37.50 17.50 -1.72
C HIS A 308 -37.20 16.00 -1.46
N PHE A 309 -36.03 15.69 -0.90
CA PHE A 309 -35.65 14.34 -0.45
C PHE A 309 -36.00 14.06 1.01
N ARG A 310 -36.58 15.02 1.74
CA ARG A 310 -37.03 14.81 3.11
C ARG A 310 -38.02 13.62 3.18
N LYS A 311 -37.77 12.67 4.10
CA LYS A 311 -38.51 11.40 4.27
C LYS A 311 -38.46 10.43 3.07
N LYS A 312 -37.65 10.69 2.04
CA LYS A 312 -37.42 9.76 0.94
C LYS A 312 -36.40 8.68 1.34
N GLN A 313 -36.48 7.53 0.68
CA GLN A 313 -35.58 6.40 0.92
C GLN A 313 -34.54 6.32 -0.21
N PHE A 314 -33.30 6.03 0.15
CA PHE A 314 -32.18 5.86 -0.78
C PHE A 314 -31.49 4.54 -0.49
N ILE A 315 -30.87 3.97 -1.50
CA ILE A 315 -29.88 2.92 -1.34
C ILE A 315 -28.50 3.57 -1.34
N GLY A 316 -27.68 3.25 -0.34
CA GLY A 316 -26.33 3.76 -0.18
C GLY A 316 -25.31 2.73 -0.61
N ILE A 317 -24.38 3.13 -1.47
CA ILE A 317 -23.26 2.30 -1.91
C ILE A 317 -21.98 2.89 -1.34
N GLY A 318 -21.39 2.18 -0.38
CA GLY A 318 -20.11 2.52 0.23
C GLY A 318 -18.90 2.12 -0.62
N SER A 319 -17.71 2.32 -0.07
CA SER A 319 -16.46 2.06 -0.77
C SER A 319 -15.32 1.65 0.15
N ALA A 320 -14.50 0.74 -0.32
CA ALA A 320 -13.27 0.31 0.34
C ALA A 320 -12.14 1.36 0.26
N ARG A 321 -12.37 2.49 -0.43
CA ARG A 321 -11.45 3.65 -0.51
C ARG A 321 -11.77 4.74 0.51
N THR A 322 -13.02 4.81 0.98
CA THR A 322 -13.48 5.84 1.91
C THR A 322 -13.12 5.52 3.36
N SER A 323 -13.05 6.54 4.22
CA SER A 323 -12.84 6.35 5.66
C SER A 323 -13.89 5.47 6.33
N LEU A 324 -13.52 4.86 7.46
CA LEU A 324 -14.43 4.04 8.26
C LEU A 324 -15.64 4.86 8.73
N GLU A 325 -15.43 6.12 9.11
CA GLU A 325 -16.49 7.02 9.58
C GLU A 325 -17.53 7.29 8.51
N ALA A 326 -17.12 7.61 7.28
CA ALA A 326 -18.06 7.97 6.22
C ALA A 326 -18.86 6.74 5.75
N ASN A 327 -18.24 5.56 5.65
CA ASN A 327 -18.97 4.31 5.39
C ASN A 327 -19.98 3.99 6.49
N PHE A 328 -19.56 4.10 7.76
CA PHE A 328 -20.45 3.89 8.91
C PHE A 328 -21.59 4.90 8.91
N TYR A 329 -21.31 6.17 8.59
CA TYR A 329 -22.34 7.21 8.54
C TYR A 329 -23.35 6.93 7.43
N LEU A 330 -22.89 6.65 6.20
CA LEU A 330 -23.78 6.32 5.09
C LEU A 330 -24.68 5.13 5.41
N LYS A 331 -24.11 4.04 5.96
CA LYS A 331 -24.89 2.86 6.37
C LYS A 331 -25.99 3.23 7.34
N ASN A 332 -25.76 4.14 8.28
CA ASN A 332 -26.78 4.56 9.23
C ASN A 332 -27.76 5.62 8.68
N ILE A 333 -27.40 6.38 7.65
CA ILE A 333 -28.33 7.27 6.94
C ILE A 333 -29.34 6.44 6.14
N VAL A 334 -28.86 5.48 5.35
CA VAL A 334 -29.74 4.64 4.50
C VAL A 334 -30.31 3.46 5.26
N GLY A 335 -29.67 2.98 6.32
CA GLY A 335 -30.07 1.79 7.07
C GLY A 335 -29.45 0.50 6.53
N ALA A 336 -29.32 -0.51 7.41
CA ALA A 336 -28.59 -1.74 7.12
C ALA A 336 -29.13 -2.53 5.90
N GLU A 337 -30.45 -2.52 5.68
CA GLU A 337 -31.13 -3.24 4.58
C GLU A 337 -31.00 -2.53 3.22
N GLN A 338 -30.43 -1.32 3.20
CA GLN A 338 -30.32 -0.45 2.02
C GLN A 338 -28.87 -0.03 1.79
N PHE A 339 -27.91 -0.77 2.38
CA PHE A 339 -26.48 -0.51 2.25
C PHE A 339 -25.81 -1.61 1.44
N SER A 340 -24.97 -1.21 0.48
CA SER A 340 -24.12 -2.11 -0.29
C SER A 340 -22.65 -1.68 -0.19
N PRO A 341 -21.68 -2.61 -0.08
CA PRO A 341 -20.27 -2.30 -0.23
C PRO A 341 -19.85 -2.01 -1.69
N GLY A 342 -20.75 -2.17 -2.66
CA GLY A 342 -20.41 -2.10 -4.08
C GLY A 342 -19.88 -3.40 -4.67
N TYR A 343 -20.07 -4.53 -3.98
CA TYR A 343 -19.64 -5.86 -4.39
C TYR A 343 -20.74 -6.60 -5.15
N ASN A 344 -20.36 -7.39 -6.15
CA ASN A 344 -21.27 -8.35 -6.78
C ASN A 344 -21.49 -9.60 -5.89
N ASP A 345 -22.40 -10.49 -6.30
CA ASP A 345 -22.72 -11.71 -5.55
C ASP A 345 -21.50 -12.59 -5.22
N GLU A 346 -20.57 -12.77 -6.15
CA GLU A 346 -19.35 -13.58 -5.94
C GLU A 346 -18.37 -12.88 -4.99
N GLU A 347 -18.20 -11.56 -5.14
CA GLU A 347 -17.41 -10.74 -4.23
C GLU A 347 -18.01 -10.73 -2.81
N MET A 348 -19.33 -10.75 -2.67
CA MET A 348 -20.02 -10.88 -1.38
C MET A 348 -19.75 -12.25 -0.72
N LYS A 349 -19.75 -13.35 -1.49
CA LYS A 349 -19.33 -14.68 -0.98
C LYS A 349 -17.88 -14.66 -0.52
N VAL A 350 -16.98 -14.05 -1.29
CA VAL A 350 -15.57 -13.88 -0.92
C VAL A 350 -15.41 -13.04 0.33
N ALA A 351 -16.15 -11.93 0.45
CA ALA A 351 -16.16 -11.07 1.64
C ALA A 351 -16.64 -11.85 2.88
N ALA A 352 -17.68 -12.67 2.76
CA ALA A 352 -18.17 -13.52 3.85
C ALA A 352 -17.10 -14.51 4.34
N GLN A 353 -16.40 -15.19 3.40
CA GLN A 353 -15.30 -16.11 3.75
C GLN A 353 -14.10 -15.37 4.35
N HIS A 354 -13.77 -14.19 3.82
CA HIS A 354 -12.69 -13.35 4.35
C HIS A 354 -12.99 -12.91 5.80
N ALA A 355 -14.22 -12.45 6.09
CA ALA A 355 -14.62 -12.08 7.44
C ALA A 355 -14.50 -13.25 8.43
N GLN A 356 -14.90 -14.46 8.01
CA GLN A 356 -14.77 -15.67 8.83
C GLN A 356 -13.30 -16.02 9.12
N LEU A 357 -12.44 -16.00 8.09
CA LEU A 357 -11.02 -16.28 8.24
C LEU A 357 -10.32 -15.29 9.16
N LEU A 358 -10.60 -14.00 9.00
CA LEU A 358 -9.98 -12.93 9.77
C LEU A 358 -10.47 -12.88 11.23
N THR A 359 -11.69 -13.34 11.49
CA THR A 359 -12.20 -13.53 12.87
C THR A 359 -11.53 -14.72 13.55
N SER A 360 -11.22 -15.78 12.80
CA SER A 360 -10.66 -17.03 13.35
C SER A 360 -9.14 -17.03 13.43
N ASN A 361 -8.46 -16.14 12.69
CA ASN A 361 -7.01 -16.11 12.56
C ASN A 361 -6.48 -14.68 12.66
N LYS A 362 -5.48 -14.47 13.53
CA LYS A 362 -4.80 -13.18 13.62
C LYS A 362 -3.74 -13.07 12.53
N ALA A 363 -3.92 -12.10 11.62
CA ALA A 363 -2.94 -11.84 10.57
C ALA A 363 -1.62 -11.26 11.15
N PRO A 364 -0.45 -11.83 10.80
CA PRO A 364 0.84 -11.33 11.27
C PRO A 364 1.19 -9.96 10.68
N SER A 365 2.08 -9.23 11.35
CA SER A 365 2.66 -7.97 10.90
C SER A 365 3.69 -8.17 9.79
N LEU A 366 4.11 -7.09 9.11
CA LEU A 366 5.15 -7.22 8.09
C LEU A 366 6.50 -7.65 8.69
N ALA A 367 6.83 -7.23 9.92
CA ALA A 367 8.00 -7.73 10.63
C ALA A 367 7.90 -9.23 10.95
N GLU A 368 6.71 -9.73 11.30
CA GLU A 368 6.49 -11.16 11.54
C GLU A 368 6.55 -12.00 10.26
N ILE A 369 6.25 -11.41 9.09
CA ILE A 369 6.50 -12.04 7.78
C ILE A 369 8.01 -12.22 7.58
N GLU A 370 8.82 -11.20 7.85
CA GLU A 370 10.28 -11.23 7.66
C GLU A 370 10.98 -12.29 8.51
N ASP A 371 10.34 -12.79 9.57
CA ASP A 371 10.81 -13.86 10.45
C ASP A 371 10.38 -15.28 10.00
N SER A 372 9.61 -15.40 8.92
CA SER A 372 9.10 -16.70 8.45
C SER A 372 10.23 -17.55 7.82
N ASP A 373 10.13 -18.87 7.96
CA ASP A 373 11.08 -19.84 7.37
C ASP A 373 10.48 -20.67 6.24
N PHE A 374 9.19 -20.49 5.97
CA PHE A 374 8.45 -21.08 4.85
C PHE A 374 7.32 -20.13 4.45
N VAL A 375 7.13 -19.91 3.15
CA VAL A 375 6.06 -19.08 2.61
C VAL A 375 5.32 -19.81 1.49
N PHE A 376 3.98 -19.81 1.52
CA PHE A 376 3.13 -20.30 0.44
C PHE A 376 2.13 -19.23 0.01
N ILE A 377 2.26 -18.77 -1.24
CA ILE A 377 1.38 -17.76 -1.85
C ILE A 377 0.35 -18.46 -2.74
N ILE A 378 -0.93 -18.15 -2.51
CA ILE A 378 -2.08 -18.86 -3.10
C ILE A 378 -3.03 -17.86 -3.76
N ALA A 379 -3.21 -17.97 -5.07
CA ALA A 379 -4.17 -17.20 -5.88
C ALA A 379 -4.08 -15.66 -5.74
N GLU A 380 -2.90 -15.12 -5.41
CA GLU A 380 -2.71 -13.69 -5.22
C GLU A 380 -1.30 -13.24 -5.62
N ASP A 381 -1.21 -12.17 -6.42
CA ASP A 381 0.08 -11.56 -6.80
C ASP A 381 0.35 -10.35 -5.90
N ILE A 382 0.95 -10.63 -4.74
CA ILE A 382 1.30 -9.61 -3.76
C ILE A 382 2.34 -8.61 -4.26
N SER A 383 3.07 -8.89 -5.36
CA SER A 383 3.98 -7.90 -5.95
C SER A 383 3.22 -6.72 -6.54
N GLN A 384 1.96 -6.92 -6.92
CA GLN A 384 1.09 -5.90 -7.53
C GLN A 384 0.02 -5.40 -6.55
N THR A 385 -0.54 -6.28 -5.71
CA THR A 385 -1.63 -5.93 -4.78
C THR A 385 -1.12 -5.37 -3.46
N ALA A 386 -0.08 -5.96 -2.87
CA ALA A 386 0.52 -5.52 -1.62
C ALA A 386 2.06 -5.47 -1.69
N PRO A 387 2.66 -4.56 -2.50
CA PRO A 387 4.09 -4.63 -2.83
C PRO A 387 4.99 -4.68 -1.60
N ARG A 388 4.70 -3.89 -0.56
CA ARG A 388 5.49 -3.94 0.69
C ARG A 388 5.47 -5.32 1.33
N MET A 389 4.36 -6.05 1.29
CA MET A 389 4.31 -7.43 1.75
C MET A 389 5.27 -8.33 0.94
N ALA A 390 5.30 -8.18 -0.39
CA ALA A 390 6.24 -8.89 -1.26
C ALA A 390 7.70 -8.60 -0.90
N LEU A 391 8.03 -7.35 -0.54
CA LEU A 391 9.37 -6.98 -0.07
C LEU A 391 9.74 -7.67 1.25
N SER A 392 8.79 -7.79 2.18
CA SER A 392 9.01 -8.53 3.44
C SER A 392 9.14 -10.04 3.21
N VAL A 393 8.38 -10.62 2.26
CA VAL A 393 8.59 -12.02 1.83
C VAL A 393 10.01 -12.19 1.29
N ARG A 394 10.52 -11.28 0.44
CA ARG A 394 11.92 -11.34 -0.04
C ARG A 394 12.93 -11.33 1.11
N GLN A 395 12.70 -10.58 2.18
CA GLN A 395 13.57 -10.61 3.36
C GLN A 395 13.45 -11.93 4.14
N ALA A 396 12.25 -12.52 4.25
CA ALA A 396 12.03 -13.81 4.89
C ALA A 396 12.82 -14.96 4.22
N LEU A 397 12.96 -14.91 2.89
CA LEU A 397 13.72 -15.91 2.13
C LEU A 397 15.20 -15.94 2.51
N ARG A 398 15.73 -14.88 3.13
CA ARG A 398 17.12 -14.81 3.57
C ARG A 398 17.37 -15.55 4.88
N ASN A 399 16.33 -15.96 5.60
CA ASN A 399 16.47 -16.56 6.93
C ASN A 399 17.22 -17.90 6.91
N ALA A 400 17.08 -18.70 5.85
CA ALA A 400 17.90 -19.90 5.67
C ALA A 400 19.40 -19.58 5.58
N ALA A 401 19.78 -18.53 4.84
CA ALA A 401 21.17 -18.07 4.75
C ALA A 401 21.66 -17.48 6.08
N LYS A 402 20.84 -16.67 6.77
CA LYS A 402 21.17 -16.13 8.11
C LYS A 402 21.42 -17.25 9.12
N THR A 403 20.55 -18.25 9.17
CA THR A 403 20.69 -19.42 10.05
C THR A 403 21.95 -20.21 9.75
N LYS A 404 22.31 -20.36 8.46
CA LYS A 404 23.56 -21.01 8.06
C LYS A 404 24.79 -20.21 8.51
N ALA A 405 24.76 -18.88 8.37
CA ALA A 405 25.84 -18.00 8.78
C ALA A 405 26.03 -17.99 10.31
N GLU A 406 24.92 -17.96 11.05
CA GLU A 406 24.93 -17.99 12.52
C GLU A 406 25.60 -19.26 13.06
N LYS A 407 25.35 -20.43 12.45
CA LYS A 407 26.00 -21.71 12.82
C LYS A 407 27.52 -21.71 12.74
N ILE A 408 28.11 -20.79 11.98
CA ILE A 408 29.58 -20.63 11.86
C ILE A 408 30.08 -19.33 12.51
N GLY A 409 29.26 -18.69 13.34
CA GLY A 409 29.65 -17.52 14.14
C GLY A 409 29.61 -16.18 13.39
N ILE A 410 28.94 -16.10 12.24
CA ILE A 410 28.80 -14.85 11.48
C ILE A 410 27.46 -14.21 11.81
N ALA A 411 27.53 -13.01 12.40
CA ALA A 411 26.37 -12.24 12.79
C ALA A 411 25.56 -11.77 11.57
N SER A 412 24.24 -11.69 11.72
CA SER A 412 23.29 -11.36 10.65
C SER A 412 23.49 -9.97 10.03
N TRP A 413 24.02 -9.01 10.80
CA TRP A 413 24.31 -7.65 10.35
C TRP A 413 25.52 -7.56 9.40
N GLN A 414 26.35 -8.63 9.32
CA GLN A 414 27.41 -8.76 8.32
C GLN A 414 26.81 -9.21 6.97
N ASP A 415 25.91 -8.39 6.42
CA ASP A 415 25.06 -8.70 5.27
C ASP A 415 25.82 -9.34 4.09
N SER A 416 26.96 -8.76 3.72
CA SER A 416 27.79 -9.28 2.62
C SER A 416 28.33 -10.68 2.91
N ALA A 417 28.81 -10.95 4.13
CA ALA A 417 29.33 -12.27 4.49
C ALA A 417 28.21 -13.31 4.52
N VAL A 418 27.06 -12.97 5.10
CA VAL A 418 25.86 -13.81 5.12
C VAL A 418 25.45 -14.21 3.71
N ARG A 419 25.44 -13.25 2.77
CA ARG A 419 25.11 -13.52 1.35
C ARG A 419 26.14 -14.42 0.68
N THR A 420 27.43 -14.19 0.89
CA THR A 420 28.49 -15.04 0.33
C THR A 420 28.37 -16.48 0.79
N ILE A 421 28.11 -16.72 2.08
CA ILE A 421 27.97 -18.06 2.65
C ILE A 421 26.65 -18.72 2.28
N GLY A 422 25.57 -17.94 2.21
CA GLY A 422 24.26 -18.39 1.76
C GLY A 422 24.29 -18.81 0.29
N GLY A 423 24.99 -18.07 -0.57
CA GLY A 423 24.96 -18.28 -2.02
C GLY A 423 23.53 -18.17 -2.54
N LYS A 424 23.02 -19.27 -3.10
CA LYS A 424 21.63 -19.38 -3.59
C LYS A 424 20.65 -20.00 -2.56
N LEU A 425 21.09 -20.23 -1.32
CA LEU A 425 20.24 -20.81 -0.28
C LEU A 425 19.16 -19.81 0.14
N LEU A 426 17.90 -20.16 -0.13
CA LEU A 426 16.72 -19.41 0.27
C LEU A 426 15.81 -20.27 1.16
N SER A 427 15.06 -19.63 2.04
CA SER A 427 13.93 -20.27 2.71
C SER A 427 12.88 -20.68 1.66
N PRO A 428 12.19 -21.82 1.79
CA PRO A 428 11.22 -22.28 0.81
C PRO A 428 10.08 -21.28 0.56
N LEU A 429 9.92 -20.87 -0.70
CA LEU A 429 8.76 -20.14 -1.21
C LEU A 429 8.06 -20.97 -2.26
N PHE A 430 6.77 -21.23 -2.05
CA PHE A 430 5.89 -21.86 -3.03
C PHE A 430 4.88 -20.85 -3.54
N SER A 431 4.60 -20.89 -4.84
CA SER A 431 3.62 -20.01 -5.48
C SER A 431 2.64 -20.85 -6.30
N LEU A 432 1.34 -20.68 -6.03
CA LEU A 432 0.25 -21.32 -6.76
C LEU A 432 -0.71 -20.23 -7.23
N GLN A 433 -0.60 -19.82 -8.50
CA GLN A 433 -1.22 -18.58 -9.00
C GLN A 433 -1.75 -18.73 -10.42
N SER A 434 -2.45 -17.73 -10.94
CA SER A 434 -2.96 -17.74 -12.33
C SER A 434 -2.18 -16.84 -13.28
N THR A 435 -1.24 -16.05 -12.76
CA THR A 435 -0.38 -15.14 -13.53
C THR A 435 1.05 -15.23 -13.02
N SER A 436 2.03 -14.90 -13.87
CA SER A 436 3.42 -14.79 -13.41
C SER A 436 3.59 -13.62 -12.45
N THR A 437 4.55 -13.74 -11.53
CA THR A 437 4.85 -12.71 -10.54
C THR A 437 6.32 -12.33 -10.53
N LYS A 438 6.61 -11.17 -9.94
CA LYS A 438 8.00 -10.78 -9.66
C LYS A 438 8.66 -11.63 -8.58
N LEU A 439 7.98 -12.52 -7.88
CA LEU A 439 8.59 -13.42 -6.89
C LEU A 439 8.92 -14.80 -7.47
N ASP A 440 8.52 -15.09 -8.70
CA ASP A 440 8.78 -16.38 -9.35
C ASP A 440 10.29 -16.67 -9.46
N ASP A 441 11.11 -15.62 -9.55
CA ASP A 441 12.57 -15.71 -9.63
C ASP A 441 13.26 -16.21 -8.36
N VAL A 442 12.55 -16.16 -7.24
CA VAL A 442 13.02 -16.61 -5.91
C VAL A 442 12.16 -17.75 -5.34
N CYS A 443 11.19 -18.25 -6.12
CA CYS A 443 10.38 -19.40 -5.73
C CYS A 443 11.19 -20.70 -5.79
N GLN A 444 10.98 -21.58 -4.83
CA GLN A 444 11.43 -22.97 -4.92
C GLN A 444 10.65 -23.71 -6.01
N GLN A 445 9.33 -23.51 -6.04
CA GLN A 445 8.46 -23.95 -7.14
C GLN A 445 7.33 -22.92 -7.31
N ALA A 446 7.07 -22.54 -8.57
CA ALA A 446 5.93 -21.72 -8.96
C ALA A 446 5.09 -22.53 -9.95
N LEU A 447 3.78 -22.60 -9.71
CA LEU A 447 2.84 -23.33 -10.56
C LEU A 447 1.70 -22.40 -10.98
N LEU A 448 1.53 -22.24 -12.29
CA LEU A 448 0.48 -21.42 -12.89
C LEU A 448 -0.72 -22.29 -13.23
N LEU A 449 -1.89 -21.99 -12.66
CA LEU A 449 -3.15 -22.72 -12.85
C LEU A 449 -4.36 -21.78 -12.89
N PRO A 450 -5.45 -22.14 -13.58
CA PRO A 450 -6.74 -21.49 -13.38
C PRO A 450 -7.20 -21.57 -11.92
N VAL A 451 -7.91 -20.54 -11.44
CA VAL A 451 -8.33 -20.42 -10.03
C VAL A 451 -9.13 -21.64 -9.53
N GLU A 452 -9.95 -22.25 -10.40
CA GLU A 452 -10.68 -23.48 -10.05
C GLU A 452 -9.76 -24.67 -9.79
N GLN A 453 -8.68 -24.82 -10.57
CA GLN A 453 -7.71 -25.89 -10.38
C GLN A 453 -6.82 -25.64 -9.16
N ILE A 454 -6.52 -24.37 -8.84
CA ILE A 454 -5.90 -23.99 -7.56
C ILE A 454 -6.76 -24.48 -6.40
N SER A 455 -8.07 -24.23 -6.45
CA SER A 455 -9.03 -24.68 -5.44
C SER A 455 -8.98 -26.20 -5.22
N LYS A 456 -8.92 -27.00 -6.30
CA LYS A 456 -8.79 -28.47 -6.20
C LYS A 456 -7.45 -28.90 -5.59
N CYS A 457 -6.34 -28.25 -5.95
CA CYS A 457 -5.04 -28.54 -5.35
C CYS A 457 -5.05 -28.32 -3.82
N LEU A 458 -5.72 -27.26 -3.35
CA LEU A 458 -5.89 -26.99 -1.91
C LEU A 458 -6.76 -28.05 -1.23
N ALA A 459 -7.85 -28.48 -1.86
CA ALA A 459 -8.69 -29.56 -1.33
C ALA A 459 -7.93 -30.89 -1.24
N THR A 460 -7.09 -31.22 -2.23
CA THR A 460 -6.23 -32.41 -2.16
C THR A 460 -5.16 -32.28 -1.06
N LEU A 461 -4.56 -31.09 -0.88
CA LEU A 461 -3.63 -30.83 0.22
C LEU A 461 -4.31 -30.96 1.60
N GLU A 462 -5.57 -30.53 1.71
CA GLU A 462 -6.38 -30.70 2.93
C GLU A 462 -6.59 -32.18 3.26
N LYS A 463 -7.05 -32.98 2.29
CA LYS A 463 -7.21 -34.43 2.44
C LYS A 463 -5.88 -35.10 2.80
N LEU A 464 -4.77 -34.65 2.19
CA LEU A 464 -3.44 -35.18 2.47
C LEU A 464 -3.00 -34.90 3.91
N LEU A 465 -3.26 -33.71 4.43
CA LEU A 465 -3.00 -33.37 5.84
C LEU A 465 -3.84 -34.25 6.77
N GLN A 466 -5.12 -34.48 6.46
CA GLN A 466 -5.98 -35.38 7.22
C GLN A 466 -5.48 -36.84 7.20
N LEU A 467 -4.98 -37.35 6.06
CA LEU A 467 -4.37 -38.68 5.99
C LEU A 467 -3.05 -38.77 6.76
N GLY A 468 -2.22 -37.72 6.70
CA GLY A 468 -1.00 -37.62 7.52
C GLY A 468 -1.27 -37.75 9.02
N ASN A 469 -2.46 -37.30 9.47
CA ASN A 469 -2.90 -37.45 10.86
C ASN A 469 -3.13 -38.91 11.27
N ALA A 470 -3.52 -39.77 10.32
CA ALA A 470 -3.76 -41.19 10.54
C ALA A 470 -2.48 -42.07 10.49
N GLN A 471 -1.28 -41.46 10.46
CA GLN A 471 0.04 -42.12 10.44
C GLN A 471 0.37 -42.97 9.18
N THR A 472 -0.34 -42.78 8.08
CA THR A 472 -0.12 -43.54 6.82
C THR A 472 1.07 -43.05 5.99
N ILE A 473 1.59 -41.83 6.22
CA ILE A 473 2.69 -41.24 5.41
C ILE A 473 3.99 -41.22 6.22
N ASN A 474 4.77 -42.30 6.15
CA ASN A 474 6.02 -42.48 6.88
C ASN A 474 7.30 -42.20 6.06
N ASN A 475 7.22 -42.25 4.72
CA ASN A 475 8.35 -42.02 3.81
C ASN A 475 7.90 -41.31 2.51
N ASP A 476 8.87 -40.99 1.65
CA ASP A 476 8.61 -40.28 0.38
C ASP A 476 7.76 -41.12 -0.61
N GLN A 477 7.89 -42.46 -0.61
CA GLN A 477 7.09 -43.33 -1.48
C GLN A 477 5.61 -43.35 -1.07
N ALA A 478 5.34 -43.45 0.24
CA ALA A 478 3.99 -43.40 0.79
C ALA A 478 3.33 -42.03 0.52
N LEU A 479 4.09 -40.94 0.58
CA LEU A 479 3.62 -39.61 0.22
C LEU A 479 3.17 -39.55 -1.25
N VAL A 480 4.01 -40.01 -2.18
CA VAL A 480 3.69 -40.00 -3.61
C VAL A 480 2.46 -40.86 -3.92
N GLN A 481 2.35 -42.04 -3.31
CA GLN A 481 1.19 -42.92 -3.48
C GLN A 481 -0.10 -42.29 -2.94
N ALA A 482 -0.05 -41.69 -1.74
CA ALA A 482 -1.19 -41.01 -1.14
C ALA A 482 -1.67 -39.83 -2.00
N VAL A 483 -0.74 -39.00 -2.47
CA VAL A 483 -1.06 -37.87 -3.36
C VAL A 483 -1.68 -38.37 -4.66
N LYS A 484 -1.11 -39.42 -5.29
CA LYS A 484 -1.66 -39.99 -6.52
C LYS A 484 -3.10 -40.48 -6.34
N HIS A 485 -3.35 -41.23 -5.27
CA HIS A 485 -4.70 -41.75 -4.98
C HIS A 485 -5.73 -40.63 -4.75
N LEU A 486 -5.36 -39.58 -4.00
CA LEU A 486 -6.25 -38.43 -3.77
C LEU A 486 -6.44 -37.59 -5.04
N ALA A 487 -5.38 -37.43 -5.83
CA ALA A 487 -5.38 -36.66 -7.08
C ALA A 487 -6.23 -37.30 -8.17
N GLU A 488 -6.40 -38.63 -8.18
CA GLU A 488 -7.31 -39.32 -9.11
C GLU A 488 -8.77 -38.88 -8.91
N GLN A 489 -9.16 -38.61 -7.66
CA GLN A 489 -10.52 -38.11 -7.35
C GLN A 489 -10.74 -36.69 -7.86
N ASP A 490 -9.71 -35.85 -7.78
CA ASP A 490 -9.78 -34.42 -8.12
C ASP A 490 -9.26 -34.10 -9.55
N LYS A 491 -8.89 -35.14 -10.33
CA LYS A 491 -8.34 -35.07 -11.71
C LYS A 491 -7.12 -34.15 -11.82
N LEU A 492 -6.15 -34.28 -10.90
CA LEU A 492 -4.94 -33.45 -10.93
C LEU A 492 -3.85 -34.01 -11.84
N SER A 493 -3.13 -33.12 -12.54
CA SER A 493 -2.00 -33.48 -13.39
C SER A 493 -0.79 -33.99 -12.57
N VAL A 494 0.16 -34.67 -13.24
CA VAL A 494 1.39 -35.16 -12.58
C VAL A 494 2.20 -33.99 -11.99
N THR A 495 2.23 -32.85 -12.68
CA THR A 495 2.91 -31.63 -12.21
C THR A 495 2.26 -31.09 -10.94
N GLU A 496 0.92 -31.03 -10.90
CA GLU A 496 0.16 -30.62 -9.70
C GLU A 496 0.40 -31.56 -8.51
N GLN A 497 0.43 -32.88 -8.76
CA GLN A 497 0.75 -33.89 -7.75
C GLN A 497 2.15 -33.67 -7.17
N GLY A 498 3.15 -33.46 -8.03
CA GLY A 498 4.54 -33.20 -7.61
C GLY A 498 4.67 -31.91 -6.80
N PHE A 499 3.93 -30.87 -7.17
CA PHE A 499 3.88 -29.61 -6.42
C PHE A 499 3.30 -29.80 -5.03
N ILE A 500 2.13 -30.47 -4.91
CA ILE A 500 1.48 -30.74 -3.62
C ILE A 500 2.39 -31.55 -2.69
N ALA A 501 3.03 -32.60 -3.22
CA ALA A 501 3.98 -33.41 -2.45
C ALA A 501 5.17 -32.58 -1.94
N SER A 502 5.69 -31.67 -2.78
CA SER A 502 6.81 -30.80 -2.44
C SER A 502 6.43 -29.79 -1.35
N VAL A 503 5.26 -29.16 -1.46
CA VAL A 503 4.69 -28.25 -0.44
C VAL A 503 4.54 -28.98 0.89
N TYR A 504 3.92 -30.16 0.90
CA TYR A 504 3.72 -30.96 2.12
C TYR A 504 5.06 -31.34 2.78
N LYS A 505 6.07 -31.75 1.99
CA LYS A 505 7.40 -32.10 2.49
C LYS A 505 8.13 -30.91 3.12
N ALA A 506 8.02 -29.73 2.52
CA ALA A 506 8.62 -28.51 3.06
C ALA A 506 7.89 -28.03 4.32
N LEU A 507 6.55 -28.10 4.35
CA LEU A 507 5.74 -27.77 5.52
C LEU A 507 6.10 -28.60 6.75
N ARG A 508 6.39 -29.90 6.59
CA ARG A 508 6.82 -30.77 7.70
C ARG A 508 8.12 -30.34 8.38
N LYS A 509 8.93 -29.49 7.73
CA LYS A 509 10.21 -28.97 8.26
C LYS A 509 10.12 -27.54 8.77
N ALA A 510 9.03 -26.85 8.46
CA ALA A 510 8.86 -25.44 8.79
C ALA A 510 8.56 -25.25 10.28
N THR A 511 9.18 -24.24 10.87
CA THR A 511 8.96 -23.85 12.27
C THR A 511 8.08 -22.61 12.40
N LYS A 512 8.07 -21.76 11.37
CA LYS A 512 7.27 -20.53 11.27
C LYS A 512 6.62 -20.45 9.87
N PRO A 513 5.73 -21.39 9.51
CA PRO A 513 5.11 -21.38 8.20
C PRO A 513 4.12 -20.22 8.04
N LEU A 514 4.09 -19.62 6.84
CA LEU A 514 3.22 -18.52 6.48
C LEU A 514 2.45 -18.84 5.19
N PHE A 515 1.13 -18.70 5.23
CA PHE A 515 0.24 -18.73 4.08
C PHE A 515 -0.23 -17.31 3.75
N ILE A 516 -0.15 -16.94 2.47
CA ILE A 516 -0.64 -15.67 1.96
C ILE A 516 -1.61 -15.97 0.81
N SER A 517 -2.84 -15.49 0.92
CA SER A 517 -3.80 -15.49 -0.17
C SER A 517 -4.47 -14.12 -0.27
N GLY A 518 -5.47 -13.97 -1.12
CA GLY A 518 -6.16 -12.70 -1.30
C GLY A 518 -7.47 -12.85 -2.04
N THR A 519 -8.14 -11.72 -2.24
CA THR A 519 -9.48 -11.68 -2.85
C THR A 519 -9.46 -11.41 -4.35
N SER A 520 -8.27 -11.23 -4.96
CA SER A 520 -8.16 -10.84 -6.37
C SER A 520 -8.72 -11.87 -7.34
N GLY A 521 -8.69 -13.16 -7.00
CA GLY A 521 -9.23 -14.23 -7.84
C GLY A 521 -10.76 -14.38 -7.79
N VAL A 522 -11.45 -13.59 -6.95
CA VAL A 522 -12.92 -13.60 -6.76
C VAL A 522 -13.50 -15.03 -6.69
N CYS A 523 -12.89 -15.88 -5.86
CA CYS A 523 -13.30 -17.28 -5.74
C CYS A 523 -13.43 -17.67 -4.26
N ALA A 524 -14.67 -17.73 -3.77
CA ALA A 524 -14.96 -18.08 -2.37
C ALA A 524 -14.50 -19.51 -2.01
N ASN A 525 -14.49 -20.44 -2.96
CA ASN A 525 -14.03 -21.82 -2.74
C ASN A 525 -12.54 -21.88 -2.35
N VAL A 526 -11.69 -21.01 -2.91
CA VAL A 526 -10.27 -20.95 -2.52
C VAL A 526 -10.14 -20.57 -1.04
N LEU A 527 -10.84 -19.53 -0.60
CA LEU A 527 -10.81 -19.11 0.81
C LEU A 527 -11.43 -20.16 1.73
N SER A 528 -12.51 -20.83 1.30
CA SER A 528 -13.11 -21.93 2.06
C SER A 528 -12.16 -23.11 2.22
N ASN A 529 -11.44 -23.51 1.17
CA ASN A 529 -10.45 -24.58 1.25
C ASN A 529 -9.25 -24.19 2.13
N ILE A 530 -8.85 -22.91 2.13
CA ILE A 530 -7.89 -22.38 3.10
C ILE A 530 -8.44 -22.49 4.53
N ALA A 531 -9.70 -22.14 4.77
CA ALA A 531 -10.32 -22.29 6.09
C ALA A 531 -10.32 -23.74 6.57
N ASN A 532 -10.62 -24.69 5.67
CA ASN A 532 -10.54 -26.12 5.97
C ASN A 532 -9.11 -26.57 6.25
N LEU A 533 -8.14 -26.10 5.46
CA LEU A 533 -6.71 -26.36 5.69
C LEU A 533 -6.27 -25.89 7.09
N MET A 534 -6.60 -24.66 7.46
CA MET A 534 -6.30 -24.11 8.78
C MET A 534 -6.95 -24.92 9.91
N SER A 535 -8.19 -25.37 9.69
CA SER A 535 -8.90 -26.24 10.63
C SER A 535 -8.24 -27.61 10.76
N ALA A 536 -7.77 -28.19 9.65
CA ALA A 536 -7.05 -29.46 9.63
C ALA A 536 -5.70 -29.39 10.37
N PHE A 537 -4.98 -28.27 10.25
CA PHE A 537 -3.78 -28.01 11.06
C PHE A 537 -4.10 -27.91 12.54
N THR A 538 -5.17 -27.20 12.90
CA THR A 538 -5.58 -27.03 14.30
C THR A 538 -6.02 -28.35 14.94
N ALA A 539 -6.60 -29.27 14.17
CA ALA A 539 -6.98 -30.60 14.62
C ALA A 539 -5.78 -31.55 14.83
N GLN A 540 -4.58 -31.21 14.35
CA GLN A 540 -3.38 -32.03 14.41
C GLN A 540 -2.34 -31.47 15.39
N ASN A 541 -1.83 -32.28 16.32
CA ASN A 541 -0.81 -31.82 17.27
C ASN A 541 0.65 -31.90 16.78
N LYS A 542 0.91 -32.41 15.57
CA LYS A 542 2.26 -32.68 15.04
C LYS A 542 2.83 -31.58 14.13
N LEU A 543 1.99 -30.82 13.43
CA LEU A 543 2.42 -29.75 12.54
C LEU A 543 2.08 -28.40 13.14
N ILE A 544 2.93 -27.41 12.91
CA ILE A 544 2.70 -26.04 13.36
C ILE A 544 1.70 -25.41 12.38
N ALA A 545 0.58 -24.93 12.90
CA ALA A 545 -0.40 -24.21 12.09
C ALA A 545 0.24 -22.97 11.45
N PRO A 546 0.09 -22.78 10.13
CA PRO A 546 0.66 -21.62 9.46
C PRO A 546 -0.01 -20.33 9.93
N ARG A 547 0.77 -19.25 9.99
CA ARG A 547 0.20 -17.90 10.06
C ARG A 547 -0.53 -17.64 8.74
N LEU A 548 -1.67 -16.96 8.79
CA LEU A 548 -2.49 -16.70 7.61
C LEU A 548 -2.68 -15.21 7.37
N ILE A 549 -2.51 -14.80 6.11
CA ILE A 549 -2.87 -13.47 5.61
C ILE A 549 -3.84 -13.65 4.43
N ILE A 550 -4.95 -12.91 4.48
CA ILE A 550 -5.81 -12.67 3.31
C ILE A 550 -5.64 -11.20 2.91
N VAL A 551 -5.14 -10.94 1.70
CA VAL A 551 -4.90 -9.60 1.17
C VAL A 551 -6.18 -9.08 0.50
N PRO A 552 -6.82 -8.04 1.03
CA PRO A 552 -7.96 -7.41 0.37
C PRO A 552 -7.51 -6.28 -0.58
N PRO A 553 -8.40 -5.79 -1.47
CA PRO A 553 -7.97 -5.04 -2.66
C PRO A 553 -7.56 -3.59 -2.35
N CYS A 554 -8.24 -2.92 -1.41
CA CYS A 554 -8.10 -1.48 -1.14
C CYS A 554 -7.71 -1.18 0.32
N SER A 555 -7.31 0.08 0.58
CA SER A 555 -6.79 0.58 1.87
C SER A 555 -7.73 0.45 3.06
N ASN A 556 -9.05 0.53 2.85
CA ASN A 556 -10.04 0.39 3.92
C ASN A 556 -11.02 -0.77 3.69
N SER A 557 -10.61 -1.79 2.93
CA SER A 557 -11.48 -2.94 2.64
C SER A 557 -11.90 -3.68 3.92
N VAL A 558 -10.99 -3.84 4.89
CA VAL A 558 -11.30 -4.47 6.17
C VAL A 558 -12.20 -3.57 7.02
N GLY A 559 -12.04 -2.25 6.91
CA GLY A 559 -12.92 -1.29 7.58
C GLY A 559 -14.35 -1.37 7.05
N LEU A 560 -14.51 -1.41 5.72
CA LEU A 560 -15.80 -1.68 5.09
C LEU A 560 -16.36 -3.03 5.52
N LEU A 561 -15.54 -4.10 5.50
CA LEU A 561 -15.93 -5.44 5.92
C LEU A 561 -16.45 -5.48 7.37
N SER A 562 -15.85 -4.70 8.28
CA SER A 562 -16.22 -4.64 9.70
C SER A 562 -17.62 -4.09 9.98
N ILE A 563 -18.20 -3.37 9.01
CA ILE A 563 -19.55 -2.83 9.10
C ILE A 563 -20.56 -3.62 8.26
N LEU A 564 -20.14 -4.67 7.55
CA LEU A 564 -21.07 -5.54 6.82
C LEU A 564 -21.76 -6.54 7.76
N ASP A 565 -22.99 -6.90 7.41
CA ASP A 565 -23.84 -7.82 8.15
C ASP A 565 -24.71 -8.64 7.19
N GLU A 566 -25.56 -9.51 7.73
CA GLU A 566 -26.45 -10.36 6.95
C GLU A 566 -27.47 -9.59 6.10
N LYS A 567 -27.67 -8.29 6.33
CA LYS A 567 -28.62 -7.44 5.59
C LYS A 567 -27.97 -6.68 4.44
N SER A 568 -26.64 -6.69 4.36
CA SER A 568 -25.87 -5.97 3.36
C SER A 568 -26.11 -6.52 1.95
N LEU A 569 -26.30 -5.63 0.98
CA LEU A 569 -26.74 -5.98 -0.38
C LEU A 569 -25.57 -6.13 -1.36
N SER A 570 -25.66 -7.09 -2.29
CA SER A 570 -24.87 -7.08 -3.52
C SER A 570 -25.39 -6.05 -4.53
N ILE A 571 -24.60 -5.74 -5.55
CA ILE A 571 -25.04 -4.86 -6.63
C ILE A 571 -26.22 -5.44 -7.42
N GLU A 572 -26.26 -6.75 -7.65
CA GLU A 572 -27.39 -7.42 -8.28
C GLU A 572 -28.67 -7.23 -7.46
N GLN A 573 -28.58 -7.36 -6.13
CA GLN A 573 -29.70 -7.10 -5.24
C GLN A 573 -30.10 -5.62 -5.22
N VAL A 574 -29.16 -4.69 -5.32
CA VAL A 574 -29.46 -3.25 -5.46
C VAL A 574 -30.26 -3.00 -6.74
N LEU A 575 -29.84 -3.55 -7.88
CA LEU A 575 -30.55 -3.42 -9.14
C LEU A 575 -31.95 -4.05 -9.08
N ALA A 576 -32.08 -5.21 -8.44
CA ALA A 576 -33.39 -5.84 -8.23
C ALA A 576 -34.30 -4.95 -7.37
N GLN A 577 -33.79 -4.42 -6.26
CA GLN A 577 -34.55 -3.55 -5.37
C GLN A 577 -34.98 -2.22 -6.01
N LEU A 578 -34.17 -1.64 -6.89
CA LEU A 578 -34.54 -0.41 -7.61
C LEU A 578 -35.64 -0.64 -8.66
N ASN A 579 -35.79 -1.87 -9.15
CA ASN A 579 -36.81 -2.24 -10.14
C ASN A 579 -38.08 -2.83 -9.49
N ASP A 580 -38.08 -3.02 -8.18
CA ASP A 580 -39.20 -3.58 -7.43
C ASP A 580 -40.33 -2.52 -7.32
N PRO A 581 -41.50 -2.74 -7.95
CA PRO A 581 -42.60 -1.76 -7.93
C PRO A 581 -43.19 -1.57 -6.53
N ASP A 582 -43.02 -2.54 -5.62
CA ASP A 582 -43.55 -2.48 -4.26
C ASP A 582 -42.62 -1.67 -3.32
N LYS A 583 -41.40 -1.35 -3.75
CA LYS A 583 -40.43 -0.57 -2.98
C LYS A 583 -40.19 0.81 -3.60
N SER A 584 -40.63 1.86 -2.90
CA SER A 584 -40.42 3.23 -3.37
C SER A 584 -39.04 3.79 -2.96
N TYR A 585 -38.01 3.51 -3.75
CA TYR A 585 -36.70 4.16 -3.61
C TYR A 585 -36.59 5.40 -4.53
N GLN A 586 -36.08 6.50 -3.98
CA GLN A 586 -35.87 7.72 -4.76
C GLN A 586 -34.60 7.67 -5.61
N GLY A 587 -33.62 6.87 -5.20
CA GLY A 587 -32.35 6.83 -5.93
C GLY A 587 -31.19 6.23 -5.15
N LEU A 588 -29.99 6.57 -5.61
CA LEU A 588 -28.72 6.06 -5.10
C LEU A 588 -27.82 7.17 -4.58
N ILE A 589 -27.13 6.88 -3.47
CA ILE A 589 -26.02 7.67 -2.95
C ILE A 589 -24.75 6.83 -3.08
N LEU A 590 -23.86 7.22 -4.00
CA LEU A 590 -22.55 6.60 -4.22
C LEU A 590 -21.50 7.38 -3.43
N LEU A 591 -20.80 6.69 -2.53
CA LEU A 591 -19.74 7.26 -1.70
C LEU A 591 -18.38 6.74 -2.17
N GLU A 592 -17.66 7.61 -2.89
CA GLU A 592 -16.36 7.41 -3.50
C GLU A 592 -16.22 6.01 -4.12
N GLN A 593 -17.14 5.70 -5.04
CA GLN A 593 -17.30 4.38 -5.62
C GLN A 593 -17.51 4.48 -7.13
N GLU A 594 -16.61 3.87 -7.88
CA GLU A 594 -16.60 3.87 -9.35
C GLU A 594 -17.33 2.67 -9.96
N LEU A 595 -17.69 1.68 -9.11
CA LEU A 595 -18.29 0.41 -9.48
C LEU A 595 -17.57 -0.21 -10.67
N ALA A 596 -16.24 -0.33 -10.57
CA ALA A 596 -15.38 -0.61 -11.71
C ALA A 596 -15.86 -1.81 -12.52
N ASN A 597 -16.42 -2.84 -11.89
CA ASN A 597 -16.88 -4.10 -12.49
C ASN A 597 -18.20 -4.03 -13.27
N LEU A 598 -18.95 -2.93 -13.23
CA LEU A 598 -20.22 -2.82 -13.95
C LEU A 598 -20.07 -2.46 -15.43
N SER A 599 -20.67 -3.26 -16.31
CA SER A 599 -20.67 -2.99 -17.75
C SER A 599 -21.40 -1.68 -18.10
N ALA A 600 -21.14 -1.14 -19.30
CA ALA A 600 -21.85 0.06 -19.78
C ALA A 600 -23.38 -0.14 -19.83
N VAL A 601 -23.84 -1.37 -20.11
CA VAL A 601 -25.26 -1.73 -20.12
C VAL A 601 -25.83 -1.69 -18.71
N GLN A 602 -25.15 -2.31 -17.74
CA GLN A 602 -25.56 -2.30 -16.34
C GLN A 602 -25.57 -0.90 -15.75
N ILE A 603 -24.61 -0.03 -16.12
CA ILE A 603 -24.62 1.39 -15.71
C ILE A 603 -25.82 2.12 -16.30
N THR A 604 -26.14 1.86 -17.56
CA THR A 604 -27.33 2.45 -18.21
C THR A 604 -28.61 1.99 -17.52
N GLN A 605 -28.69 0.71 -17.15
CA GLN A 605 -29.81 0.16 -16.40
C GLN A 605 -29.91 0.78 -15.01
N LEU A 606 -28.80 0.83 -14.25
CA LEU A 606 -28.72 1.48 -12.95
C LEU A 606 -29.23 2.92 -13.02
N ARG A 607 -28.80 3.68 -14.04
CA ARG A 607 -29.23 5.06 -14.24
C ARG A 607 -30.72 5.18 -14.56
N LYS A 608 -31.28 4.26 -15.35
CA LYS A 608 -32.70 4.22 -15.70
C LYS A 608 -33.58 3.85 -14.50
N SER A 609 -33.12 2.93 -13.65
CA SER A 609 -33.85 2.47 -12.47
C SER A 609 -33.81 3.47 -11.31
N ALA A 610 -32.73 4.26 -11.18
CA ALA A 610 -32.61 5.29 -10.15
C ALA A 610 -33.22 6.63 -10.62
N GLN A 611 -34.23 7.16 -9.92
CA GLN A 611 -34.78 8.49 -10.26
C GLN A 611 -33.74 9.60 -10.03
N THR A 612 -32.95 9.47 -8.96
CA THR A 612 -31.84 10.39 -8.65
C THR A 612 -30.54 9.62 -8.40
N LEU A 613 -29.44 10.09 -9.01
CA LEU A 613 -28.09 9.60 -8.75
C LEU A 613 -27.23 10.69 -8.09
N ILE A 614 -26.80 10.44 -6.85
CA ILE A 614 -25.94 11.34 -6.07
C ILE A 614 -24.56 10.70 -5.92
N VAL A 615 -23.52 11.39 -6.37
CA VAL A 615 -22.12 10.91 -6.31
C VAL A 615 -21.28 11.83 -5.44
N LEU A 616 -20.63 11.27 -4.43
CA LEU A 616 -19.62 11.92 -3.61
C LEU A 616 -18.27 11.35 -4.05
N ASP A 617 -17.43 12.09 -4.77
CA ASP A 617 -16.10 11.59 -5.14
C ASP A 617 -15.09 12.76 -5.25
N HIS A 618 -13.81 12.42 -5.18
CA HIS A 618 -12.69 13.35 -5.32
C HIS A 618 -12.30 13.52 -6.80
N SER A 619 -12.49 12.49 -7.63
CA SER A 619 -12.06 12.49 -9.03
C SER A 619 -13.17 12.04 -9.97
N ALA A 620 -13.21 12.61 -11.17
CA ALA A 620 -14.24 12.33 -12.17
C ALA A 620 -14.12 10.91 -12.75
N HIS A 621 -15.26 10.27 -12.95
CA HIS A 621 -15.38 8.95 -13.56
C HIS A 621 -16.75 8.80 -14.24
N ARG A 622 -16.99 7.65 -14.86
CA ARG A 622 -18.20 7.36 -15.65
C ARG A 622 -19.52 7.62 -14.91
N LEU A 623 -19.60 7.37 -13.59
CA LEU A 623 -20.84 7.60 -12.83
C LEU A 623 -21.00 9.07 -12.46
N SER A 624 -19.93 9.79 -12.10
CA SER A 624 -20.02 11.23 -11.82
C SER A 624 -20.48 12.03 -13.05
N SER A 625 -20.13 11.59 -14.26
CA SER A 625 -20.57 12.25 -15.51
C SER A 625 -22.08 12.19 -15.70
N ILE A 626 -22.72 11.05 -15.38
CA ILE A 626 -24.16 10.82 -15.56
C ILE A 626 -25.00 11.13 -14.30
N ALA A 627 -24.36 11.48 -13.19
CA ALA A 627 -25.03 11.80 -11.93
C ALA A 627 -25.81 13.12 -12.00
N ASP A 628 -26.91 13.17 -11.26
CA ASP A 628 -27.74 14.36 -11.10
C ASP A 628 -27.07 15.37 -10.16
N ILE A 629 -26.53 14.85 -9.05
CA ILE A 629 -25.79 15.63 -8.05
C ILE A 629 -24.39 15.05 -7.92
N VAL A 630 -23.37 15.91 -7.99
CA VAL A 630 -21.97 15.54 -7.70
C VAL A 630 -21.46 16.44 -6.59
N LEU A 631 -20.95 15.83 -5.52
CA LEU A 631 -20.40 16.51 -4.35
C LEU A 631 -18.88 16.29 -4.30
N PRO A 632 -18.06 17.36 -4.33
CA PRO A 632 -16.61 17.24 -4.34
C PRO A 632 -16.07 16.82 -2.98
N VAL A 633 -15.43 15.66 -2.91
CA VAL A 633 -14.89 15.07 -1.67
C VAL A 633 -13.42 15.39 -1.49
N ALA A 634 -12.99 15.61 -0.24
CA ALA A 634 -11.60 15.78 0.18
C ALA A 634 -10.82 14.47 0.08
N ALA A 635 -9.58 14.54 -0.43
CA ALA A 635 -8.66 13.41 -0.40
C ALA A 635 -7.99 13.27 0.98
N VAL A 636 -7.21 12.20 1.15
CA VAL A 636 -6.49 11.89 2.41
C VAL A 636 -5.56 13.00 2.91
N SER A 637 -5.07 13.90 2.04
CA SER A 637 -4.27 15.06 2.43
C SER A 637 -5.09 16.24 2.95
N GLU A 638 -6.39 16.24 2.66
CA GLU A 638 -7.32 17.36 2.86
C GLU A 638 -8.30 17.12 4.01
N GLY A 639 -8.34 15.92 4.58
CA GLY A 639 -9.32 15.54 5.61
C GLY A 639 -8.74 14.63 6.68
N ASP A 640 -9.54 14.37 7.71
CA ASP A 640 -9.24 13.39 8.75
C ASP A 640 -10.12 12.15 8.61
N GLY A 641 -9.62 11.01 9.06
CA GLY A 641 -10.39 9.79 9.16
C GLY A 641 -9.54 8.59 9.52
N HIS A 642 -10.19 7.42 9.57
CA HIS A 642 -9.51 6.15 9.83
C HIS A 642 -9.59 5.21 8.63
N TYR A 643 -8.47 4.56 8.35
CA TYR A 643 -8.40 3.35 7.53
C TYR A 643 -8.07 2.14 8.40
N VAL A 644 -8.48 0.97 7.93
CA VAL A 644 -8.26 -0.30 8.61
C VAL A 644 -7.51 -1.22 7.65
N ASN A 645 -6.29 -1.56 8.02
CA ASN A 645 -5.41 -2.36 7.20
C ASN A 645 -5.82 -3.85 7.17
N TYR A 646 -5.08 -4.66 6.40
CA TYR A 646 -5.31 -6.10 6.24
C TYR A 646 -5.33 -6.90 7.56
N GLN A 647 -4.73 -6.40 8.63
CA GLN A 647 -4.72 -7.06 9.94
C GLN A 647 -5.94 -6.70 10.79
N GLY A 648 -6.80 -5.79 10.33
CA GLY A 648 -7.80 -5.14 11.18
C GLY A 648 -7.24 -4.00 12.03
N ARG A 649 -6.01 -3.52 11.78
CA ARG A 649 -5.42 -2.40 12.53
C ARG A 649 -6.00 -1.08 12.03
N ALA A 650 -6.66 -0.35 12.92
CA ALA A 650 -7.12 1.01 12.65
C ALA A 650 -5.94 2.00 12.70
N GLN A 651 -5.87 2.87 11.69
CA GLN A 651 -4.84 3.89 11.55
C GLN A 651 -5.49 5.21 11.14
N GLN A 652 -5.14 6.27 11.87
CA GLN A 652 -5.64 7.61 11.62
C GLN A 652 -4.77 8.32 10.57
N PHE A 653 -5.41 8.96 9.61
CA PHE A 653 -4.79 9.98 8.77
C PHE A 653 -5.28 11.37 9.17
N PHE A 654 -4.41 12.36 9.04
CA PHE A 654 -4.66 13.74 9.45
C PHE A 654 -4.58 14.69 8.26
N GLN A 655 -5.42 15.72 8.31
CA GLN A 655 -5.43 16.83 7.38
C GLN A 655 -4.05 17.51 7.37
N VAL A 656 -3.46 17.58 6.17
CA VAL A 656 -2.17 18.23 5.89
C VAL A 656 -2.41 19.71 5.59
N HIS A 657 -3.42 20.00 4.77
CA HIS A 657 -3.91 21.34 4.47
C HIS A 657 -5.45 21.32 4.39
N PRO A 658 -6.13 22.43 4.68
CA PRO A 658 -7.55 22.55 4.42
C PRO A 658 -7.88 22.41 2.92
N PRO A 659 -9.04 21.82 2.56
CA PRO A 659 -9.51 21.79 1.19
C PRO A 659 -9.92 23.19 0.73
N VAL A 660 -9.86 23.43 -0.58
CA VAL A 660 -10.47 24.63 -1.18
C VAL A 660 -11.95 24.35 -1.39
N LEU A 661 -12.81 25.09 -0.67
CA LEU A 661 -14.27 24.95 -0.78
C LEU A 661 -14.72 25.10 -2.26
N PRO A 662 -15.75 24.35 -2.70
CA PRO A 662 -16.68 23.55 -1.89
C PRO A 662 -16.21 22.13 -1.52
N ILE A 663 -14.95 21.75 -1.77
CA ILE A 663 -14.45 20.41 -1.37
C ILE A 663 -14.57 20.21 0.15
N GLN A 664 -15.09 19.06 0.60
CA GLN A 664 -15.22 18.70 2.02
C GLN A 664 -14.95 17.22 2.28
N GLU A 665 -14.63 16.86 3.52
CA GLU A 665 -14.60 15.46 3.93
C GLU A 665 -15.95 14.77 3.64
N SER A 666 -15.91 13.50 3.20
CA SER A 666 -17.10 12.74 2.80
C SER A 666 -18.13 12.68 3.92
N TRP A 667 -17.68 12.56 5.18
CA TRP A 667 -18.56 12.54 6.35
C TRP A 667 -19.30 13.88 6.57
N ARG A 668 -18.74 15.04 6.16
CA ARG A 668 -19.42 16.34 6.25
C ARG A 668 -20.51 16.47 5.20
N TRP A 669 -20.27 15.97 3.98
CA TRP A 669 -21.32 15.88 2.97
C TRP A 669 -22.47 15.00 3.44
N LEU A 670 -22.14 13.84 4.00
CA LEU A 670 -23.12 12.94 4.62
C LEU A 670 -23.81 13.61 5.81
N ASP A 671 -23.12 14.46 6.57
CA ASP A 671 -23.71 15.25 7.66
C ASP A 671 -24.82 16.18 7.17
N ASN A 672 -24.55 16.92 6.07
CA ASN A 672 -25.54 17.80 5.45
C ASN A 672 -26.73 17.00 4.89
N ILE A 673 -26.50 15.79 4.37
CA ILE A 673 -27.57 14.90 3.88
C ILE A 673 -28.40 14.36 5.07
N ALA A 674 -27.73 13.94 6.15
CA ALA A 674 -28.35 13.41 7.35
C ALA A 674 -29.25 14.44 8.05
N ASP A 675 -28.89 15.72 8.02
CA ASP A 675 -29.72 16.82 8.57
C ASP A 675 -31.10 16.90 7.88
N ILE A 676 -31.24 16.37 6.65
CA ILE A 676 -32.44 16.50 5.82
C ILE A 676 -33.19 15.17 5.71
N VAL A 677 -32.46 14.08 5.45
CA VAL A 677 -33.01 12.73 5.28
C VAL A 677 -33.23 12.04 6.63
N GLY A 678 -32.44 12.40 7.65
CA GLY A 678 -32.42 11.76 8.96
C GLY A 678 -31.42 10.60 9.04
N THR A 679 -31.18 10.10 10.26
CA THR A 679 -30.39 8.89 10.52
C THR A 679 -31.27 7.80 11.10
N LYS A 680 -30.96 6.53 10.82
CA LYS A 680 -31.72 5.37 11.29
C LYS A 680 -31.01 4.74 12.48
N VAL A 681 -31.74 4.56 13.57
CA VAL A 681 -31.24 3.94 14.81
C VAL A 681 -32.12 2.75 15.16
N THR A 682 -31.51 1.58 15.30
CA THR A 682 -32.20 0.35 15.73
C THR A 682 -32.05 0.17 17.23
N SER A 683 -33.17 0.04 17.95
CA SER A 683 -33.23 -0.11 19.41
C SER A 683 -34.00 -1.38 19.80
N LYS A 684 -33.66 -1.96 20.96
CA LYS A 684 -34.44 -3.04 21.57
C LYS A 684 -35.70 -2.46 22.20
N ALA A 685 -36.86 -3.06 21.97
CA ALA A 685 -38.07 -2.71 22.70
C ALA A 685 -37.87 -2.99 24.21
N SER A 686 -38.18 -2.03 25.06
CA SER A 686 -38.23 -2.20 26.51
C SER A 686 -39.59 -2.77 26.93
N ASP A 687 -39.57 -3.96 27.51
CA ASP A 687 -40.62 -4.61 28.31
C ASP A 687 -42.07 -4.49 27.85
N ALA A 688 -42.50 -5.48 27.05
CA ALA A 688 -43.83 -6.09 27.18
C ALA A 688 -43.63 -7.61 27.08
N GLY A 689 -44.19 -8.34 28.04
CA GLY A 689 -43.81 -9.70 28.41
C GLY A 689 -43.73 -10.75 27.29
N ASP A 690 -42.79 -11.67 27.52
CA ASP A 690 -42.61 -13.02 26.99
C ASP A 690 -42.80 -13.29 25.48
N HIS A 691 -41.66 -13.71 24.90
CA HIS A 691 -41.42 -14.33 23.60
C HIS A 691 -41.26 -13.38 22.39
N GLU A 692 -40.03 -13.41 21.83
CA GLU A 692 -39.46 -12.66 20.70
C GLU A 692 -38.94 -11.25 21.00
N SER A 693 -37.60 -11.11 20.96
CA SER A 693 -36.90 -9.83 21.06
C SER A 693 -37.18 -8.96 19.84
N ASN A 694 -38.27 -8.18 19.87
CA ASN A 694 -38.62 -7.25 18.81
C ASN A 694 -37.68 -6.02 18.83
N TYR A 695 -36.98 -5.81 17.71
CA TYR A 695 -36.17 -4.62 17.46
C TYR A 695 -36.98 -3.66 16.56
N TYR A 696 -36.94 -2.36 16.85
CA TYR A 696 -37.56 -1.34 16.00
C TYR A 696 -36.50 -0.35 15.50
N THR A 697 -36.71 0.16 14.28
CA THR A 697 -35.85 1.19 13.67
C THR A 697 -36.58 2.52 13.66
N GLN A 698 -36.01 3.52 14.32
CA GLN A 698 -36.53 4.89 14.36
C GLN A 698 -35.65 5.82 13.52
N VAL A 699 -36.28 6.78 12.82
CA VAL A 699 -35.57 7.86 12.15
C VAL A 699 -35.38 8.99 13.16
N VAL A 700 -34.13 9.25 13.52
CA VAL A 700 -33.76 10.32 14.43
C VAL A 700 -33.34 11.54 13.60
N ALA A 701 -34.09 12.63 13.78
CA ALA A 701 -33.71 13.93 13.26
C ALA A 701 -32.57 14.50 14.10
N LYS A 702 -31.53 14.99 13.43
CA LYS A 702 -30.36 15.55 14.10
C LYS A 702 -30.65 16.96 14.61
N LYS A 703 -30.10 17.28 15.79
CA LYS A 703 -30.31 18.57 16.48
C LYS A 703 -29.21 19.61 16.22
N THR A 704 -27.98 19.18 15.92
CA THR A 704 -26.78 20.07 15.87
C THR A 704 -25.75 19.57 14.87
N ARG A 705 -25.21 20.46 14.02
CA ARG A 705 -24.15 20.17 13.04
C ARG A 705 -22.84 19.74 13.71
N TYR A 706 -22.06 18.86 13.07
CA TYR A 706 -20.75 18.44 13.57
C TYR A 706 -19.61 19.14 12.83
N GLU A 707 -18.73 19.79 13.58
CA GLU A 707 -17.64 20.60 13.05
C GLU A 707 -16.29 19.87 13.08
N SER A 708 -16.15 18.81 13.86
CA SER A 708 -14.93 18.01 13.97
C SER A 708 -15.21 16.50 13.99
N LEU A 709 -14.20 15.71 13.61
CA LEU A 709 -14.26 14.24 13.68
C LEU A 709 -14.50 13.76 15.12
N THR A 710 -13.97 14.47 16.11
CA THR A 710 -14.19 14.20 17.54
C THR A 710 -15.67 14.32 17.92
N GLN A 711 -16.36 15.35 17.43
CA GLN A 711 -17.80 15.53 17.67
C GLN A 711 -18.61 14.43 16.97
N LEU A 712 -18.25 14.07 15.73
CA LEU A 712 -18.90 12.97 15.01
C LEU A 712 -18.73 11.63 15.74
N HIS A 713 -17.51 11.33 16.23
CA HIS A 713 -17.25 10.14 17.03
C HIS A 713 -18.07 10.13 18.32
N GLN A 714 -18.21 11.28 18.99
CA GLN A 714 -19.03 11.38 20.20
C GLN A 714 -20.50 11.07 19.90
N PHE A 715 -21.05 11.62 18.82
CA PHE A 715 -22.38 11.26 18.36
C PHE A 715 -22.52 9.75 18.09
N PHE A 716 -21.53 9.14 17.43
CA PHE A 716 -21.57 7.70 17.17
C PHE A 716 -21.51 6.87 18.46
N LEU A 717 -20.71 7.27 19.44
CA LEU A 717 -20.64 6.64 20.75
C LEU A 717 -22.00 6.72 21.49
N ASP A 718 -22.64 7.88 21.45
CA ASP A 718 -23.90 8.13 22.16
C ASP A 718 -25.09 7.44 21.48
N THR A 719 -25.00 7.17 20.17
CA THR A 719 -26.12 6.69 19.35
C THR A 719 -26.03 5.22 18.99
N TYR A 720 -24.84 4.68 18.72
CA TYR A 720 -24.66 3.35 18.14
C TYR A 720 -23.77 2.46 19.00
N ALA A 721 -24.35 1.38 19.55
CA ALA A 721 -23.63 0.41 20.40
C ALA A 721 -22.47 -0.32 19.69
N GLN A 722 -22.44 -0.33 18.35
CA GLN A 722 -21.34 -0.91 17.56
C GLN A 722 -20.10 -0.01 17.53
N TRP A 723 -20.26 1.32 17.56
CA TRP A 723 -19.15 2.25 17.37
C TRP A 723 -18.03 2.13 18.42
N PRO A 724 -18.33 2.02 19.73
CA PRO A 724 -17.29 1.81 20.75
C PRO A 724 -16.43 0.58 20.46
N LYS A 725 -16.96 -0.44 19.79
CA LYS A 725 -16.19 -1.65 19.44
C LYS A 725 -15.22 -1.39 18.30
N LEU A 726 -15.55 -0.51 17.35
CA LEU A 726 -14.73 -0.23 16.18
C LEU A 726 -13.59 0.73 16.52
N ILE A 727 -13.91 1.89 17.08
CA ILE A 727 -12.93 2.89 17.51
C ILE A 727 -13.26 3.29 18.94
N THR A 728 -12.73 2.53 19.91
CA THR A 728 -12.70 3.00 21.31
C THR A 728 -11.68 4.11 21.46
N LYS A 729 -12.08 5.22 22.08
CA LYS A 729 -11.14 6.13 22.75
C LYS A 729 -10.25 5.28 23.67
N LYS A 730 -8.92 5.37 23.51
CA LYS A 730 -8.11 5.51 24.72
C LYS A 730 -8.76 6.67 25.46
N GLY A 731 -9.29 6.41 26.63
CA GLY A 731 -9.61 7.47 27.57
C GLY A 731 -8.33 8.25 27.82
N ASP A 732 -8.10 9.31 27.06
CA ASP A 732 -7.46 10.49 27.61
C ASP A 732 -8.39 10.92 28.74
N LYS A 733 -8.14 10.38 29.92
CA LYS A 733 -8.52 11.00 31.18
C LYS A 733 -7.80 12.34 31.21
N THR A 734 -8.36 13.34 30.50
CA THR A 734 -8.30 14.78 30.74
C THR A 734 -8.64 15.57 29.45
N GLN A 735 -9.93 15.59 29.07
CA GLN A 735 -10.44 16.73 28.28
C GLN A 735 -10.20 18.07 29.00
N ARG A 736 -9.99 18.05 30.33
CA ARG A 736 -9.56 19.21 31.12
C ARG A 736 -8.08 19.62 30.93
N ASP A 737 -7.18 18.77 30.41
CA ASP A 737 -5.76 19.14 30.16
C ASP A 737 -5.49 19.57 28.72
N LYS A 738 -6.35 19.23 27.75
CA LYS A 738 -6.15 19.63 26.35
C LYS A 738 -6.21 21.15 26.15
N SER A 739 -6.93 21.88 27.01
CA SER A 739 -6.91 23.35 27.00
C SER A 739 -5.56 23.96 27.43
N GLN A 740 -4.65 23.17 28.01
CA GLN A 740 -3.31 23.62 28.44
C GLN A 740 -2.16 23.03 27.61
N GLN A 741 -2.40 22.01 26.78
CA GLN A 741 -1.34 21.39 25.97
C GLN A 741 -1.29 21.96 24.54
N LYS A 742 -0.20 22.68 24.21
CA LYS A 742 0.09 23.13 22.84
C LYS A 742 0.13 21.94 21.86
N ALA A 743 -0.53 22.08 20.71
CA ALA A 743 -0.50 21.14 19.60
C ALA A 743 0.90 21.03 18.94
N ILE A 744 1.16 19.96 18.18
CA ILE A 744 2.45 19.69 17.53
C ILE A 744 2.57 20.52 16.24
N ALA A 745 3.73 21.13 16.00
CA ALA A 745 3.97 21.92 14.79
C ALA A 745 4.00 21.04 13.52
N ARG A 746 3.25 21.44 12.47
CA ARG A 746 3.30 20.81 11.14
C ARG A 746 4.49 21.29 10.28
N MET A 747 5.17 22.35 10.70
CA MET A 747 6.33 22.92 10.01
C MET A 747 7.58 22.86 10.90
N SER A 748 8.75 22.61 10.31
CA SER A 748 10.02 22.62 11.03
C SER A 748 10.40 24.03 11.52
N HIS A 749 11.03 24.12 12.70
CA HIS A 749 11.63 25.37 13.15
C HIS A 749 12.70 25.84 12.17
N ARG A 750 12.61 27.11 11.76
CA ARG A 750 13.57 27.74 10.86
C ARG A 750 14.69 28.39 11.69
N ALA A 751 15.88 27.79 11.74
CA ALA A 751 17.04 28.39 12.41
C ALA A 751 17.83 29.37 11.51
N SER A 752 17.56 29.41 10.20
CA SER A 752 18.26 30.24 9.22
C SER A 752 17.28 30.98 8.34
N GLY A 753 17.28 32.31 8.47
CA GLY A 753 16.86 33.31 7.48
C GLY A 753 15.66 32.97 6.61
N ARG A 754 14.44 33.20 7.12
CA ARG A 754 13.42 33.75 6.24
C ARG A 754 13.72 35.25 6.08
N THR A 755 13.97 35.71 4.86
CA THR A 755 13.09 36.77 4.35
C THR A 755 11.68 36.21 4.44
N ALA A 756 10.68 36.92 4.97
CA ALA A 756 9.28 36.48 4.95
C ALA A 756 9.00 35.77 3.61
N GLN A 757 8.27 34.65 3.58
CA GLN A 757 8.00 33.93 2.30
C GLN A 757 7.39 34.86 1.23
N MET A 758 6.89 36.02 1.68
CA MET A 758 6.36 37.15 0.94
C MET A 758 7.14 38.45 1.13
N ALA A 759 8.39 38.50 1.57
CA ALA A 759 9.06 39.77 1.89
C ALA A 759 9.08 40.77 0.71
N ASN A 760 8.98 40.25 -0.53
CA ASN A 760 8.82 41.03 -1.76
C ASN A 760 7.39 41.57 -2.02
N ILE A 761 6.39 41.15 -1.25
CA ILE A 761 4.96 41.50 -1.36
C ILE A 761 4.43 42.05 -0.03
N THR A 762 4.59 41.32 1.08
CA THR A 762 4.24 41.72 2.44
C THR A 762 5.18 41.06 3.47
N VAL A 763 5.60 41.84 4.46
CA VAL A 763 6.38 41.32 5.60
C VAL A 763 5.52 40.54 6.61
N HIS A 764 4.19 40.61 6.50
CA HIS A 764 3.26 39.91 7.37
C HIS A 764 2.97 38.48 6.88
N GLU A 765 3.06 37.50 7.78
CA GLU A 765 2.63 36.13 7.47
C GLU A 765 1.10 36.02 7.54
N ALA A 766 0.52 35.26 6.61
CA ALA A 766 -0.92 35.01 6.59
C ALA A 766 -1.37 34.32 7.90
N LYS A 767 -2.57 34.65 8.38
CA LYS A 767 -3.11 34.06 9.60
C LYS A 767 -3.26 32.55 9.39
N THR A 768 -2.70 31.78 10.32
CA THR A 768 -2.74 30.31 10.28
C THR A 768 -4.18 29.81 10.38
N THR A 769 -4.51 28.83 9.54
CA THR A 769 -5.74 28.05 9.67
C THR A 769 -5.81 27.43 11.07
N GLN A 770 -6.97 27.48 11.73
CA GLN A 770 -7.19 26.82 13.01
C GLN A 770 -8.40 25.90 12.91
N LYS A 771 -8.15 24.60 13.14
CA LYS A 771 -9.17 23.57 13.23
C LYS A 771 -9.51 23.32 14.70
N ILE A 772 -10.80 23.20 15.00
CA ILE A 772 -11.28 22.86 16.35
C ILE A 772 -10.78 21.45 16.71
N ASP A 773 -10.21 21.31 17.91
CA ASP A 773 -9.70 20.05 18.46
C ASP A 773 -8.54 19.37 17.67
N ASP A 774 -7.77 20.13 16.88
CA ASP A 774 -6.63 19.58 16.17
C ASP A 774 -5.44 19.31 17.10
N SER A 775 -4.83 18.14 16.94
CA SER A 775 -3.60 17.76 17.68
C SER A 775 -2.36 18.41 17.07
N PHE A 776 -2.50 19.05 15.91
CA PHE A 776 -1.43 19.67 15.14
C PHE A 776 -1.76 21.13 14.80
N THR A 777 -0.74 21.98 14.72
CA THR A 777 -0.89 23.38 14.30
C THR A 777 -0.50 23.55 12.85
N PHE A 778 -1.25 24.37 12.10
CA PHE A 778 -0.90 24.77 10.73
C PHE A 778 0.21 25.84 10.71
N SER A 779 1.30 25.59 11.45
CA SER A 779 2.37 26.56 11.67
C SER A 779 3.66 25.90 12.18
N MET A 780 4.69 26.72 12.42
CA MET A 780 5.92 26.35 13.13
C MET A 780 5.77 26.44 14.66
N GLU A 781 4.68 27.06 15.16
CA GLU A 781 4.43 27.20 16.59
C GLU A 781 3.78 25.95 17.15
N GLY A 782 4.31 25.42 18.24
CA GLY A 782 3.77 24.22 18.87
C GLY A 782 4.81 23.45 19.68
N LYS A 783 4.45 22.24 20.09
CA LYS A 783 5.40 21.28 20.66
C LYS A 783 6.31 20.71 19.58
N ALA A 784 7.50 20.29 19.99
CA ALA A 784 8.45 19.57 19.14
C ALA A 784 7.86 18.23 18.65
N THR A 785 8.23 17.84 17.43
CA THR A 785 7.70 16.64 16.76
C THR A 785 7.97 15.34 17.55
N GLY A 786 9.11 15.24 18.24
CA GLY A 786 9.52 14.05 19.01
C GLY A 786 8.65 13.65 20.22
N GLN A 787 7.59 14.40 20.52
CA GLN A 787 6.69 14.13 21.66
C GLN A 787 5.56 13.13 21.33
N SER A 788 5.39 12.72 20.06
CA SER A 788 4.38 11.77 19.61
C SER A 788 4.94 10.77 18.61
N SER A 789 4.34 9.57 18.51
CA SER A 789 4.59 8.63 17.40
C SER A 789 4.09 9.14 16.05
N ASP A 790 3.12 10.06 16.06
CA ASP A 790 2.55 10.68 14.87
C ASP A 790 3.30 11.95 14.49
N MET A 791 4.62 11.80 14.29
CA MET A 791 5.49 12.89 13.86
C MET A 791 5.14 13.33 12.43
N PRO A 792 4.83 14.62 12.20
CA PRO A 792 4.58 15.16 10.86
C PRO A 792 5.81 15.14 9.94
N PHE A 793 7.00 15.21 10.52
CA PHE A 793 8.29 15.09 9.85
C PHE A 793 9.34 14.70 10.89
N THR A 794 10.46 14.12 10.44
CA THR A 794 11.58 13.76 11.32
C THR A 794 12.60 14.89 11.36
N TRP A 795 12.97 15.32 12.57
CA TRP A 795 13.96 16.35 12.81
C TRP A 795 14.45 16.26 14.26
N ALA A 796 15.75 16.35 14.50
CA ALA A 796 16.33 16.49 15.83
C ALA A 796 17.44 17.56 15.81
N PRO A 797 17.77 18.20 16.95
CA PRO A 797 18.88 19.16 17.00
C PRO A 797 20.18 18.57 16.44
N GLY A 798 20.79 19.25 15.46
CA GLY A 798 21.98 18.76 14.75
C GLY A 798 21.73 17.71 13.66
N TRP A 799 20.48 17.30 13.44
CA TRP A 799 20.07 16.28 12.48
C TRP A 799 18.84 16.74 11.68
N ASN A 800 19.06 17.33 10.51
CA ASN A 800 17.98 17.80 9.65
C ASN A 800 17.50 16.75 8.65
N SER A 801 18.34 15.76 8.33
CA SER A 801 17.98 14.65 7.44
C SER A 801 17.01 13.66 8.07
N ASN A 802 16.35 12.84 7.24
CA ASN A 802 15.42 11.83 7.72
C ASN A 802 16.10 10.72 8.56
N GLN A 803 17.43 10.68 8.55
CA GLN A 803 18.25 9.82 9.42
C GLN A 803 18.11 10.16 10.91
N ALA A 804 17.58 11.35 11.24
CA ALA A 804 17.23 11.74 12.60
C ALA A 804 16.24 10.78 13.29
N ILE A 805 15.55 9.91 12.54
CA ILE A 805 14.60 8.93 13.08
C ILE A 805 15.20 8.07 14.20
N GLY A 806 16.50 7.74 14.13
CA GLY A 806 17.20 6.95 15.16
C GLY A 806 17.20 7.62 16.55
N GLN A 807 17.04 8.95 16.61
CA GLN A 807 16.91 9.69 17.86
C GLN A 807 15.57 9.44 18.57
N PHE A 808 14.56 9.00 17.82
CA PHE A 808 13.20 8.76 18.32
C PHE A 808 12.87 7.29 18.51
N GLN A 809 13.82 6.38 18.27
CA GLN A 809 13.66 4.95 18.53
C GLN A 809 14.21 4.60 19.92
N THR A 810 13.64 3.59 20.57
CA THR A 810 14.16 3.00 21.82
C THR A 810 15.62 2.55 21.64
N GLU A 811 15.85 1.79 20.59
CA GLU A 811 17.16 1.45 20.01
C GLU A 811 17.03 1.47 18.49
N ILE A 812 18.15 1.48 17.77
CA ILE A 812 18.13 1.39 16.32
C ILE A 812 17.34 0.14 15.89
N ASN A 813 16.48 0.29 14.87
CA ASN A 813 15.52 -0.73 14.43
C ASN A 813 14.42 -1.09 15.43
N GLY A 814 14.37 -0.49 16.62
CA GLY A 814 13.35 -0.70 17.64
C GLY A 814 12.12 0.20 17.50
N GLN A 815 11.15 0.02 18.41
CA GLN A 815 9.94 0.84 18.48
C GLN A 815 10.26 2.31 18.78
N LEU A 816 9.38 3.22 18.37
CA LEU A 816 9.48 4.64 18.71
C LEU A 816 9.31 4.86 20.23
N LEU A 817 10.07 5.81 20.80
CA LEU A 817 10.04 6.16 22.24
C LEU A 817 8.63 6.53 22.75
N LYS A 818 7.79 7.09 21.88
CA LYS A 818 6.40 7.48 22.16
C LYS A 818 5.39 6.65 21.35
N ALA A 819 5.72 5.40 21.01
CA ALA A 819 4.86 4.51 20.25
C ALA A 819 3.48 4.35 20.92
N SER A 820 2.42 4.59 20.15
CA SER A 820 1.06 4.27 20.57
C SER A 820 0.75 2.80 20.35
N ALA A 821 0.04 2.20 21.30
CA ALA A 821 -0.48 0.84 21.16
C ALA A 821 -1.38 0.76 19.92
N ALA A 822 -1.18 -0.29 19.11
CA ALA A 822 -2.00 -0.55 17.94
C ALA A 822 -3.45 -0.83 18.37
N VAL A 823 -4.40 -0.21 17.68
CA VAL A 823 -5.84 -0.49 17.84
C VAL A 823 -6.26 -1.44 16.74
N PHE A 824 -6.79 -2.60 17.12
CA PHE A 824 -7.36 -3.57 16.18
C PHE A 824 -8.87 -3.60 16.37
N ILE A 825 -9.61 -3.51 15.27
CA ILE A 825 -11.07 -3.52 15.31
C ILE A 825 -11.57 -4.97 15.38
N PRO A 826 -12.62 -5.27 16.17
CA PRO A 826 -13.25 -6.56 16.18
C PRO A 826 -14.01 -6.76 14.88
N LEU A 827 -13.88 -7.95 14.31
CA LEU A 827 -14.57 -8.34 13.10
C LEU A 827 -15.71 -9.29 13.45
N SER A 828 -16.72 -9.29 12.59
CA SER A 828 -17.92 -10.11 12.75
C SER A 828 -18.04 -11.07 11.59
N SER A 829 -18.40 -12.32 11.88
CA SER A 829 -18.81 -13.30 10.89
C SER A 829 -20.30 -13.18 10.52
N ALA A 830 -21.00 -12.12 10.97
CA ALA A 830 -22.42 -11.92 10.72
C ALA A 830 -22.78 -11.97 9.23
N LEU A 831 -21.93 -11.43 8.36
CA LEU A 831 -22.11 -11.51 6.91
C LEU A 831 -22.28 -12.96 6.40
N ALA A 832 -21.54 -13.92 6.98
CA ALA A 832 -21.64 -15.34 6.60
C ALA A 832 -22.92 -16.04 7.10
N ASN A 833 -23.73 -15.37 7.94
CA ASN A 833 -25.02 -15.89 8.36
C ASN A 833 -26.09 -15.75 7.28
N ASN A 834 -25.92 -14.84 6.32
CA ASN A 834 -26.83 -14.71 5.20
C ASN A 834 -26.72 -15.95 4.29
N PRO A 835 -27.82 -16.68 4.02
CA PRO A 835 -27.79 -17.89 3.20
C PRO A 835 -27.35 -17.65 1.75
N CYS A 836 -27.54 -16.44 1.19
CA CYS A 836 -27.08 -16.09 -0.17
C CYS A 836 -25.55 -16.14 -0.29
N TRP A 837 -24.83 -15.88 0.80
CA TRP A 837 -23.37 -15.82 0.82
C TRP A 837 -22.73 -17.12 1.34
N ARG A 838 -23.55 -18.11 1.74
CA ARG A 838 -23.05 -19.41 2.16
C ARG A 838 -22.70 -20.27 0.96
N LEU A 839 -21.53 -20.91 1.03
CA LEU A 839 -21.19 -21.99 0.11
C LEU A 839 -22.06 -23.20 0.45
N THR A 840 -22.90 -23.61 -0.48
CA THR A 840 -23.60 -24.90 -0.38
C THR A 840 -22.53 -26.00 -0.40
N LYS A 841 -22.41 -26.75 0.71
CA LYS A 841 -21.67 -28.02 0.66
C LYS A 841 -22.31 -28.85 -0.44
N SER A 842 -21.55 -29.17 -1.48
CA SER A 842 -22.01 -30.06 -2.54
C SER A 842 -22.59 -31.31 -1.88
N ILE A 843 -23.92 -31.43 -1.91
CA ILE A 843 -24.63 -32.61 -1.45
C ILE A 843 -24.18 -33.72 -2.38
N LYS A 844 -23.42 -34.68 -1.86
CA LYS A 844 -23.26 -35.97 -2.52
C LYS A 844 -24.67 -36.51 -2.77
N ASN A 845 -24.96 -36.75 -4.06
CA ASN A 845 -26.19 -37.32 -4.60
C ASN A 845 -27.40 -36.37 -4.73
N SER A 846 -27.54 -35.75 -5.88
CA SER A 846 -28.85 -35.63 -6.53
C SER A 846 -28.68 -35.76 -8.04
N THR A 847 -29.10 -36.91 -8.56
CA THR A 847 -29.43 -37.13 -9.97
C THR A 847 -30.42 -36.07 -10.45
N PHE A 848 -29.90 -35.00 -11.06
CA PHE A 848 -30.70 -34.19 -11.97
C PHE A 848 -30.74 -34.92 -13.31
N LYS A 849 -31.90 -35.52 -13.62
CA LYS A 849 -32.23 -35.97 -14.97
C LYS A 849 -32.25 -34.74 -15.87
N SER A 850 -31.29 -34.63 -16.77
CA SER A 850 -31.45 -33.78 -17.95
C SER A 850 -32.45 -34.48 -18.88
N GLU A 851 -33.61 -33.86 -19.08
CA GLU A 851 -34.54 -34.29 -20.11
C GLU A 851 -33.89 -34.20 -21.48
N ALA A 852 -34.12 -35.25 -22.27
CA ALA A 852 -33.58 -35.45 -23.60
C ALA A 852 -34.12 -34.39 -24.57
N ALA A 853 -33.21 -33.75 -25.30
CA ALA A 853 -33.50 -33.12 -26.58
C ALA A 853 -32.62 -33.77 -27.65
N ASP A 854 -33.26 -34.06 -28.76
CA ASP A 854 -32.88 -35.04 -29.78
C ASP A 854 -31.44 -34.98 -30.30
N SER A 855 -30.90 -36.19 -30.44
CA SER A 855 -29.75 -36.53 -31.27
C SER A 855 -30.07 -36.25 -32.73
N THR A 856 -29.34 -35.31 -33.36
CA THR A 856 -28.75 -35.43 -34.72
C THR A 856 -28.21 -34.08 -35.21
N VAL A 857 -27.02 -33.64 -34.78
CA VAL A 857 -26.13 -32.77 -35.61
C VAL A 857 -24.67 -32.99 -35.20
N ALA A 858 -23.87 -33.44 -36.17
CA ALA A 858 -22.41 -33.29 -36.35
C ALA A 858 -21.45 -33.44 -35.14
N LYS A 859 -20.68 -34.54 -35.19
CA LYS A 859 -19.29 -34.57 -34.73
C LYS A 859 -18.51 -33.40 -35.36
N ASN A 860 -18.23 -32.33 -34.62
CA ASN A 860 -17.30 -31.28 -35.04
C ASN A 860 -16.53 -30.71 -33.84
N LYS A 861 -15.18 -30.80 -33.94
CA LYS A 861 -14.11 -30.13 -33.18
C LYS A 861 -14.36 -29.83 -31.70
N THR A 862 -13.65 -30.55 -30.84
CA THR A 862 -13.35 -30.14 -29.45
C THR A 862 -12.70 -28.75 -29.46
N ALA A 863 -13.48 -27.69 -29.22
CA ALA A 863 -12.96 -26.36 -29.00
C ALA A 863 -12.21 -26.35 -27.67
N ASN A 864 -10.89 -26.14 -27.70
CA ASN A 864 -10.09 -25.90 -26.50
C ASN A 864 -10.55 -24.58 -25.87
N HIS A 865 -11.27 -24.63 -24.75
CA HIS A 865 -11.73 -23.43 -24.06
C HIS A 865 -10.56 -22.79 -23.28
N LEU A 866 -10.16 -21.58 -23.68
CA LEU A 866 -9.08 -20.81 -23.03
C LEU A 866 -9.68 -19.89 -21.94
N ILE A 867 -9.07 -19.89 -20.76
CA ILE A 867 -9.43 -19.04 -19.63
C ILE A 867 -8.46 -17.86 -19.59
N TYR A 868 -9.00 -16.65 -19.76
CA TYR A 868 -8.23 -15.41 -19.62
C TYR A 868 -8.17 -14.94 -18.17
N VAL A 869 -6.98 -14.57 -17.69
CA VAL A 869 -6.78 -13.88 -16.42
C VAL A 869 -6.05 -12.57 -16.64
N GLN A 870 -6.58 -11.48 -16.09
CA GLN A 870 -5.90 -10.19 -16.15
C GLN A 870 -4.74 -10.16 -15.15
N GLN A 871 -3.53 -9.91 -15.65
CA GLN A 871 -2.37 -9.59 -14.86
C GLN A 871 -2.45 -8.14 -14.38
N LYS A 872 -2.46 -7.97 -13.05
CA LYS A 872 -2.46 -6.67 -12.40
C LYS A 872 -1.11 -5.97 -12.56
N ASN A 873 -1.12 -4.64 -12.48
CA ASN A 873 0.07 -3.80 -12.50
C ASN A 873 0.03 -2.83 -11.31
N VAL A 874 1.13 -2.69 -10.61
CA VAL A 874 1.25 -1.89 -9.39
C VAL A 874 0.77 -0.46 -9.58
N TYR A 875 0.99 0.14 -10.76
CA TYR A 875 0.66 1.54 -11.03
C TYR A 875 -0.77 1.75 -11.53
N PHE A 876 -1.38 0.73 -12.15
CA PHE A 876 -2.66 0.85 -12.85
C PHE A 876 -3.81 0.06 -12.24
N SER A 877 -3.53 -0.88 -11.35
CA SER A 877 -4.56 -1.70 -10.71
C SER A 877 -5.25 -1.02 -9.53
N GLU A 878 -4.79 0.15 -9.10
CA GLU A 878 -5.49 1.00 -8.15
C GLU A 878 -5.92 2.29 -8.85
N TRP A 879 -7.21 2.60 -8.79
CA TRP A 879 -7.83 3.64 -9.58
C TRP A 879 -7.26 5.03 -9.30
N GLN A 880 -7.12 5.45 -8.05
CA GLN A 880 -6.63 6.80 -7.72
C GLN A 880 -5.18 7.00 -8.22
N ALA A 881 -4.32 6.03 -7.94
CA ALA A 881 -2.94 6.03 -8.39
C ALA A 881 -2.84 6.10 -9.92
N SER A 882 -3.70 5.37 -10.64
CA SER A 882 -3.68 5.31 -12.12
C SER A 882 -3.97 6.65 -12.81
N LEU A 883 -4.55 7.61 -12.09
CA LEU A 883 -4.80 8.98 -12.58
C LEU A 883 -3.55 9.87 -12.50
N THR A 884 -2.48 9.41 -11.84
CA THR A 884 -1.21 10.14 -11.74
C THR A 884 -0.51 10.16 -13.09
N ALA A 885 -0.21 11.35 -13.61
CA ALA A 885 0.36 11.52 -14.94
C ALA A 885 1.71 10.78 -15.10
N GLU A 886 2.57 10.80 -14.08
CA GLU A 886 3.83 10.06 -14.09
C GLU A 886 3.62 8.55 -14.21
N PHE A 887 2.58 7.98 -13.60
CA PHE A 887 2.26 6.57 -13.76
C PHE A 887 1.73 6.26 -15.14
N GLN A 888 0.90 7.12 -15.72
CA GLN A 888 0.42 6.96 -17.09
C GLN A 888 1.56 6.91 -18.12
N MET A 889 2.65 7.63 -17.88
CA MET A 889 3.87 7.59 -18.71
C MET A 889 4.65 6.28 -18.58
N LEU A 890 4.46 5.52 -17.48
CA LEU A 890 5.07 4.20 -17.27
C LEU A 890 4.23 3.05 -17.86
N ARG A 891 3.18 3.37 -18.63
CA ARG A 891 2.31 2.35 -19.23
C ARG A 891 3.10 1.49 -20.20
N GLN A 892 2.91 0.18 -20.10
CA GLN A 892 3.47 -0.78 -21.04
C GLN A 892 2.46 -1.07 -22.15
N SER A 893 2.97 -1.41 -23.34
CA SER A 893 2.13 -1.95 -24.40
C SER A 893 1.44 -3.25 -23.96
N ASN A 894 0.37 -3.61 -24.65
CA ASN A 894 -0.43 -4.79 -24.36
C ASN A 894 0.42 -6.04 -24.58
N ARG A 895 0.45 -6.93 -23.60
CA ARG A 895 1.14 -8.22 -23.64
C ARG A 895 0.16 -9.33 -23.31
N ILE A 896 0.28 -10.43 -24.05
CA ILE A 896 -0.46 -11.66 -23.81
C ILE A 896 0.52 -12.82 -23.67
N TYR A 897 0.28 -13.67 -22.69
CA TYR A 897 1.08 -14.81 -22.34
C TYR A 897 0.28 -16.07 -22.61
N ILE A 898 0.78 -16.87 -23.55
CA ILE A 898 0.18 -18.13 -23.98
C ILE A 898 1.23 -19.23 -23.88
N ASN A 899 0.78 -20.48 -23.95
CA ASN A 899 1.70 -21.60 -23.97
C ASN A 899 2.16 -21.94 -25.40
N ALA A 900 3.16 -22.81 -25.52
CA ALA A 900 3.75 -23.16 -26.81
C ALA A 900 2.77 -23.86 -27.77
N LYS A 901 1.85 -24.67 -27.24
CA LYS A 901 0.86 -25.40 -28.04
C LYS A 901 -0.20 -24.47 -28.61
N THR A 902 -0.71 -23.53 -27.81
CA THR A 902 -1.63 -22.48 -28.24
C THR A 902 -0.97 -21.57 -29.27
N ALA A 903 0.31 -21.23 -29.08
CA ALA A 903 1.07 -20.46 -30.07
C ALA A 903 1.20 -21.19 -31.42
N GLN A 904 1.49 -22.50 -31.39
CA GLN A 904 1.54 -23.34 -32.59
C GLN A 904 0.18 -23.43 -33.28
N GLN A 905 -0.91 -23.62 -32.52
CA GLN A 905 -2.27 -23.67 -33.05
C GLN A 905 -2.73 -22.36 -33.66
N ALA A 906 -2.27 -21.23 -33.13
CA ALA A 906 -2.56 -19.89 -33.62
C ALA A 906 -1.56 -19.39 -34.68
N GLU A 907 -0.56 -20.20 -35.05
CA GLU A 907 0.49 -19.86 -36.04
C GLU A 907 1.26 -18.57 -35.69
N VAL A 908 1.56 -18.37 -34.41
CA VAL A 908 2.24 -17.18 -33.88
C VAL A 908 3.52 -17.52 -33.13
N THR A 909 4.49 -16.61 -33.15
CA THR A 909 5.79 -16.76 -32.48
C THR A 909 6.03 -15.64 -31.46
N LYS A 910 6.96 -15.89 -30.53
CA LYS A 910 7.32 -14.94 -29.47
C LYS A 910 7.78 -13.59 -30.07
N GLY A 911 7.23 -12.50 -29.55
CA GLY A 911 7.56 -11.13 -29.94
C GLY A 911 6.74 -10.57 -31.09
N GLN A 912 6.02 -11.41 -31.84
CA GLN A 912 5.08 -10.95 -32.86
C GLN A 912 3.86 -10.26 -32.23
N TRP A 913 3.20 -9.43 -33.04
CA TRP A 913 1.93 -8.81 -32.68
C TRP A 913 0.77 -9.71 -33.09
N GLY A 914 -0.07 -10.04 -32.12
CA GLY A 914 -1.29 -10.80 -32.30
C GLY A 914 -2.52 -9.91 -32.24
N LYS A 915 -3.54 -10.32 -32.99
CA LYS A 915 -4.92 -9.86 -32.85
C LYS A 915 -5.67 -10.89 -32.01
N ILE A 916 -6.19 -10.46 -30.87
CA ILE A 916 -6.95 -11.29 -29.96
C ILE A 916 -8.39 -10.83 -29.96
N ILE A 917 -9.31 -11.73 -30.29
CA ILE A 917 -10.75 -11.46 -30.28
C ILE A 917 -11.36 -12.27 -29.14
N PHE A 918 -11.94 -11.53 -28.21
CA PHE A 918 -12.71 -12.05 -27.09
C PHE A 918 -14.19 -11.94 -27.45
N SER A 919 -14.89 -13.05 -27.50
CA SER A 919 -16.31 -13.13 -27.85
C SER A 919 -17.09 -13.75 -26.70
N ALA A 920 -18.19 -13.13 -26.29
CA ALA A 920 -19.12 -13.73 -25.34
C ALA A 920 -20.56 -13.34 -25.64
N THR A 921 -21.49 -14.12 -25.12
CA THR A 921 -22.91 -13.74 -25.08
C THR A 921 -23.15 -12.84 -23.88
N ASN A 922 -23.69 -11.65 -24.13
CA ASN A 922 -24.06 -10.74 -23.05
C ASN A 922 -25.35 -11.20 -22.34
N GLU A 923 -25.76 -10.48 -21.30
CA GLU A 923 -26.99 -10.75 -20.51
C GLU A 923 -28.29 -10.79 -21.33
N LYS A 924 -28.27 -10.32 -22.59
CA LYS A 924 -29.39 -10.35 -23.54
C LYS A 924 -29.22 -11.41 -24.64
N MET A 925 -28.29 -12.35 -24.47
CA MET A 925 -27.93 -13.37 -25.47
C MET A 925 -27.44 -12.79 -26.81
N LEU A 926 -26.94 -11.55 -26.82
CA LEU A 926 -26.32 -10.93 -28.00
C LEU A 926 -24.80 -11.12 -27.95
N TRP A 927 -24.21 -11.43 -29.09
CA TRP A 927 -22.76 -11.57 -29.24
C TRP A 927 -22.06 -10.22 -29.12
N VAL A 928 -21.11 -10.11 -28.19
CA VAL A 928 -20.24 -8.95 -28.02
C VAL A 928 -18.80 -9.40 -28.22
N ASN A 929 -18.06 -8.64 -29.04
CA ASN A 929 -16.66 -8.92 -29.32
C ASN A 929 -15.79 -7.75 -28.84
N GLN A 930 -14.65 -8.06 -28.23
CA GLN A 930 -13.57 -7.11 -27.96
C GLN A 930 -12.32 -7.57 -28.70
N THR A 931 -11.77 -6.68 -29.52
CA THR A 931 -10.49 -6.91 -30.22
C THR A 931 -9.37 -6.20 -29.46
N VAL A 932 -8.28 -6.91 -29.21
CA VAL A 932 -7.08 -6.38 -28.57
C VAL A 932 -5.87 -6.71 -29.43
N ILE A 933 -5.07 -5.69 -29.77
CA ILE A 933 -3.75 -5.89 -30.37
C ILE A 933 -2.72 -5.99 -29.26
N SER A 934 -1.91 -7.05 -29.28
CA SER A 934 -0.98 -7.35 -28.19
C SER A 934 0.26 -8.08 -28.67
N GLN A 935 1.38 -7.84 -27.99
CA GLN A 935 2.62 -8.56 -28.22
C GLN A 935 2.58 -9.94 -27.55
N ILE A 936 2.98 -10.98 -28.29
CA ILE A 936 2.86 -12.38 -27.87
C ILE A 936 4.09 -12.83 -27.10
N PHE A 937 3.86 -13.38 -25.91
CA PHE A 937 4.87 -14.03 -25.09
C PHE A 937 4.51 -15.51 -24.90
N ILE A 938 5.50 -16.38 -25.03
CA ILE A 938 5.34 -17.82 -24.86
C ILE A 938 5.93 -18.22 -23.51
N VAL A 939 5.10 -18.84 -22.67
CA VAL A 939 5.46 -19.40 -21.36
C VAL A 939 5.35 -20.91 -21.44
N ASN A 940 6.47 -21.61 -21.28
CA ASN A 940 6.53 -23.06 -21.51
C ASN A 940 5.69 -23.87 -20.50
N ASP A 941 5.72 -23.47 -19.22
CA ASP A 941 5.06 -24.19 -18.12
C ASP A 941 3.60 -23.73 -17.87
N LEU A 942 2.99 -23.07 -18.86
CA LEU A 942 1.61 -22.58 -18.78
C LEU A 942 0.61 -23.66 -19.25
N PRO A 943 -0.45 -23.97 -18.49
CA PRO A 943 -1.47 -24.93 -18.92
C PRO A 943 -2.12 -24.58 -20.26
N ASP A 944 -2.48 -25.59 -21.05
CA ASP A 944 -3.19 -25.45 -22.35
C ASP A 944 -4.50 -24.65 -22.28
N THR A 945 -5.06 -24.51 -21.08
CA THR A 945 -6.34 -23.83 -20.83
C THR A 945 -6.17 -22.43 -20.26
N LEU A 946 -4.95 -21.98 -19.94
CA LEU A 946 -4.72 -20.72 -19.24
C LEU A 946 -4.02 -19.71 -20.16
N VAL A 947 -4.54 -18.50 -20.20
CA VAL A 947 -3.97 -17.34 -20.88
C VAL A 947 -4.04 -16.17 -19.93
N PHE A 948 -3.01 -15.32 -19.91
CA PHE A 948 -3.08 -14.08 -19.15
C PHE A 948 -2.47 -12.90 -19.89
N GLY A 949 -2.86 -11.68 -19.52
CA GLY A 949 -2.36 -10.46 -20.15
C GLY A 949 -2.56 -9.22 -19.29
N ASN A 950 -1.89 -8.12 -19.63
CA ASN A 950 -1.87 -6.89 -18.82
C ASN A 950 -2.99 -5.89 -19.15
N PHE A 951 -4.08 -6.34 -19.75
CA PHE A 951 -5.20 -5.50 -20.19
C PHE A 951 -6.52 -6.00 -19.59
N ALA A 952 -7.48 -5.10 -19.40
CA ALA A 952 -8.79 -5.47 -18.87
C ALA A 952 -9.72 -5.89 -20.02
N LEU A 953 -10.57 -6.87 -19.76
CA LEU A 953 -11.68 -7.19 -20.65
C LEU A 953 -12.88 -6.31 -20.36
N CYS A 954 -13.67 -6.04 -21.40
CA CYS A 954 -14.99 -5.45 -21.27
C CYS A 954 -15.88 -6.39 -20.42
N GLN A 955 -16.58 -5.84 -19.44
CA GLN A 955 -17.30 -6.63 -18.44
C GLN A 955 -18.45 -7.49 -18.96
N SER A 956 -18.92 -7.25 -20.18
CA SER A 956 -19.90 -8.12 -20.84
C SER A 956 -19.35 -9.49 -21.24
N LEU A 957 -18.06 -9.78 -20.96
CA LEU A 957 -17.33 -10.94 -21.45
C LEU A 957 -16.94 -11.95 -20.34
N HIS A 958 -17.56 -11.89 -19.15
CA HIS A 958 -17.15 -12.72 -18.00
C HIS A 958 -17.75 -14.14 -17.94
N HIS A 959 -18.70 -14.48 -18.83
CA HIS A 959 -19.31 -15.80 -18.88
C HIS A 959 -19.09 -16.45 -20.26
N GLN A 960 -18.53 -17.67 -20.28
CA GLN A 960 -18.26 -18.46 -21.49
C GLN A 960 -17.54 -17.68 -22.60
N LEU A 961 -16.32 -17.25 -22.30
CA LEU A 961 -15.50 -16.47 -23.22
C LEU A 961 -14.85 -17.33 -24.30
N GLU A 962 -15.20 -17.11 -25.56
CA GLU A 962 -14.43 -17.64 -26.68
C GLU A 962 -13.29 -16.69 -27.00
N MET A 963 -12.07 -17.24 -27.07
CA MET A 963 -10.88 -16.48 -27.42
C MET A 963 -10.30 -17.02 -28.71
N THR A 964 -10.07 -16.13 -29.67
CA THR A 964 -9.33 -16.44 -30.89
C THR A 964 -8.09 -15.56 -30.99
N ILE A 965 -6.98 -16.16 -31.39
CA ILE A 965 -5.67 -15.50 -31.53
C ILE A 965 -5.22 -15.71 -32.97
N SER A 966 -4.84 -14.64 -33.64
CA SER A 966 -4.24 -14.66 -34.97
C SER A 966 -3.11 -13.63 -35.07
N LEU A 967 -2.30 -13.70 -36.13
CA LEU A 967 -1.33 -12.64 -36.42
C LEU A 967 -2.07 -11.31 -36.73
N ALA A 968 -1.59 -10.20 -36.17
CA ALA A 968 -2.11 -8.87 -36.50
C ALA A 968 -1.49 -8.38 -37.82
N CYS A 969 -2.27 -7.68 -38.65
CA CYS A 969 -1.71 -7.06 -39.85
C CYS A 969 -0.93 -5.77 -39.52
N GLU A 970 -0.07 -5.32 -40.43
CA GLU A 970 0.78 -4.14 -40.21
C GLU A 970 -0.02 -2.87 -39.89
N GLN A 971 -1.19 -2.70 -40.53
CA GLN A 971 -2.08 -1.57 -40.25
C GLN A 971 -2.63 -1.62 -38.82
N GLU A 972 -3.11 -2.78 -38.35
CA GLU A 972 -3.65 -2.94 -36.99
C GLU A 972 -2.59 -2.64 -35.91
N VAL A 973 -1.35 -3.07 -36.15
CA VAL A 973 -0.22 -2.79 -35.25
C VAL A 973 0.10 -1.29 -35.25
N THR A 974 0.13 -0.67 -36.43
CA THR A 974 0.41 0.76 -36.58
C THR A 974 -0.66 1.60 -35.89
N ASP A 975 -1.94 1.29 -36.09
CA ASP A 975 -3.07 1.98 -35.46
C ASP A 975 -3.03 1.85 -33.93
N TYR A 976 -2.74 0.64 -33.41
CA TYR A 976 -2.60 0.41 -31.98
C TYR A 976 -1.44 1.21 -31.39
N LEU A 977 -0.26 1.18 -32.03
CA LEU A 977 0.92 1.90 -31.55
C LEU A 977 0.72 3.41 -31.62
N ALA A 978 -0.01 3.93 -32.62
CA ALA A 978 -0.41 5.33 -32.68
C ALA A 978 -1.27 5.71 -31.47
N GLN A 979 -2.34 4.95 -31.19
CA GLN A 979 -3.21 5.18 -30.02
C GLN A 979 -2.45 5.08 -28.69
N PHE A 980 -1.54 4.12 -28.57
CA PHE A 980 -0.69 3.96 -27.39
C PHE A 980 0.23 5.17 -27.20
N ASN A 981 0.86 5.66 -28.27
CA ASN A 981 1.72 6.85 -28.23
C ASN A 981 0.91 8.12 -27.94
N ASP A 982 -0.28 8.27 -28.50
CA ASP A 982 -1.18 9.39 -28.21
C ASP A 982 -1.54 9.45 -26.72
N ALA A 983 -1.78 8.29 -26.09
CA ALA A 983 -2.04 8.23 -24.65
C ALA A 983 -0.82 8.66 -23.83
N LEU A 984 0.41 8.30 -24.25
CA LEU A 984 1.65 8.76 -23.59
C LEU A 984 1.87 10.27 -23.77
N ILE A 985 1.59 10.80 -24.96
CA ILE A 985 1.67 12.25 -25.23
C ILE A 985 0.64 13.00 -24.38
N ALA A 986 -0.59 12.49 -24.27
CA ALA A 986 -1.63 13.06 -23.42
C ALA A 986 -1.21 13.08 -21.94
N ALA A 987 -0.62 11.98 -21.43
CA ALA A 987 -0.10 11.91 -20.07
C ALA A 987 1.02 12.95 -19.82
N LYS A 988 1.96 13.07 -20.77
CA LYS A 988 3.03 14.08 -20.70
C LYS A 988 2.47 15.51 -20.69
N LYS A 989 1.49 15.80 -21.54
CA LYS A 989 0.81 17.10 -21.56
C LYS A 989 0.06 17.38 -20.26
N SER A 990 -0.62 16.39 -19.70
CA SER A 990 -1.30 16.50 -18.40
C SER A 990 -0.29 16.85 -17.29
N LYS A 991 0.87 16.20 -17.25
CA LYS A 991 1.97 16.54 -16.34
C LYS A 991 2.44 18.00 -16.51
N GLU A 992 2.63 18.46 -17.75
CA GLU A 992 3.02 19.84 -18.05
C GLU A 992 1.97 20.85 -17.58
N ASN A 993 0.68 20.60 -17.82
CA ASN A 993 -0.43 21.43 -17.36
C ASN A 993 -0.50 21.50 -15.83
N ILE A 994 -0.35 20.36 -15.14
CA ILE A 994 -0.31 20.30 -13.67
C ILE A 994 0.87 21.15 -13.15
N LEU A 995 2.05 21.01 -13.77
CA LEU A 995 3.22 21.78 -13.41
C LEU A 995 2.99 23.29 -13.59
N GLU A 996 2.39 23.70 -14.70
CA GLU A 996 2.06 25.10 -14.94
C GLU A 996 1.05 25.63 -13.90
N SER A 997 -0.01 24.88 -13.60
CA SER A 997 -0.97 25.23 -12.56
C SER A 997 -0.31 25.39 -11.19
N LEU A 998 0.59 24.48 -10.83
CA LEU A 998 1.34 24.55 -9.57
C LEU A 998 2.29 25.77 -9.53
N LYS A 999 2.92 26.15 -10.66
CA LYS A 999 3.74 27.37 -10.74
C LYS A 999 2.90 28.63 -10.54
N ILE A 1000 1.71 28.68 -11.12
CA ILE A 1000 0.77 29.80 -10.95
C ILE A 1000 0.33 29.90 -9.49
N LYS A 1001 0.02 28.77 -8.84
CA LYS A 1001 -0.30 28.74 -7.41
C LYS A 1001 0.87 29.23 -6.54
N ASP A 1002 2.11 28.93 -6.89
CA ASP A 1002 3.28 29.43 -6.14
C ASP A 1002 3.43 30.96 -6.22
N GLN A 1003 2.82 31.63 -7.21
CA GLN A 1003 2.78 33.08 -7.33
C GLN A 1003 1.71 33.73 -6.44
N THR A 1004 0.73 32.97 -5.96
CA THR A 1004 -0.43 33.48 -5.22
C THR A 1004 -0.56 32.78 -3.88
N ILE A 1005 -0.49 33.54 -2.79
CA ILE A 1005 -0.65 32.97 -1.45
C ILE A 1005 -2.09 33.19 -1.01
N PRO A 1006 -2.83 32.12 -0.68
CA PRO A 1006 -4.18 32.28 -0.18
C PRO A 1006 -4.11 33.10 1.13
N ILE A 1007 -4.76 34.27 1.12
CA ILE A 1007 -4.77 35.23 2.24
C ILE A 1007 -5.29 34.56 3.53
N ARG A 1008 -6.22 33.61 3.37
CA ARG A 1008 -6.75 32.79 4.45
C ARG A 1008 -7.26 31.47 3.89
N LEU A 1009 -6.86 30.37 4.51
CA LEU A 1009 -7.54 29.09 4.33
C LEU A 1009 -8.30 28.80 5.63
N PHE A 1010 -9.53 28.33 5.52
CA PHE A 1010 -10.34 27.93 6.67
C PHE A 1010 -10.48 26.41 6.66
N SER A 1011 -10.15 25.79 7.79
CA SER A 1011 -10.47 24.39 8.03
C SER A 1011 -11.89 24.34 8.56
N GLY A 1012 -12.82 23.82 7.76
CA GLY A 1012 -14.22 23.75 8.14
C GLY A 1012 -15.14 23.42 6.96
N GLY A 1013 -16.44 23.39 7.22
CA GLY A 1013 -17.48 23.24 6.22
C GLY A 1013 -17.84 24.54 5.48
N LEU A 1014 -18.92 24.48 4.69
CA LEU A 1014 -19.30 25.53 3.71
C LEU A 1014 -19.54 26.91 4.33
N ASN A 1015 -19.83 26.99 5.63
CA ASN A 1015 -20.19 28.24 6.32
C ASN A 1015 -19.15 28.64 7.36
N ASP A 1016 -18.00 27.98 7.39
CA ASP A 1016 -17.01 28.13 8.46
C ASP A 1016 -15.94 29.19 8.10
N GLY A 1017 -16.20 29.99 7.05
CA GLY A 1017 -15.28 30.99 6.45
C GLY A 1017 -15.70 32.44 6.63
#